data_AF-A0A243RGZ8-F1
#
_entry.id   AF-A0A243RGZ8-F1
#
_cell.length_a   1.000
_cell.length_b   1.000
_cell.length_c   1.000
_cell.angle_alpha   90.00
_cell.angle_beta   90.00
_cell.angle_gamma   90.00
#
_symmetry.space_group_name_H-M   'P 1'
#
loop_
_entity.id
_entity.type
_entity.pdbx_description
1 polymer ?
#
loop_
_entity_poly.entity_id
_entity_poly.type
_entity_poly.pdbx_seq_one_letter_code
_entity_poly.pdbx_strand_id
1 'polypeptide(L)'
;MVLVGSVLGLGVGTQIVSALPSTAVVRAGGPVADRDVSGARDERTPHVQHEPLTPDELPPLSAFVEQQRDDYDAPPDTGRQRAAAAAVCDVADFTGQSGAALVTAIKNAEPTCVNTLFRLTGAEARATFTETKMVTVATALRDNAVAYAGDNSTGTLQLVLFLRAGYYVQSKADNGIGAYGTALRNSVRSALDAFFANGRSGDVNDVNGDTLNEAVILIDSAQENTRYIYVVKRLLTAYNSSYNAYKYMRSAVNSVFTVLFRGHYDPAFVTAVTADPSLLDVVNGFAVDHSGLLGGDYYYLPYNAGRELSRFVQHASLQAKVRPMVKALIGRSAITGPTAKMWVALADMVDYYDNANCSYYGVCDYRAQIMATVLPISHDCGPTLRIRAQDITTAQLNASCASLANQDAYFHSLVKDGGPVADDRNTSLEVVVFNSSVDYQTYAGALYDIATNNGGMYLEGSPGVAGNQPRFIAYEDTRVLPTFAIWNLNHEYTHYLDGRFNMYGDFNASQSTPTTWWTEGFAEYVSYSYRDVVYDAAITEAAKKTFTLREVFDTTYEHEDTTRTYRWGYLAVRFLLEKHPADVATVLGRYRAGDWSGARSFLTGLNYTTDWNTWLTACASGACGGGGTPANTAPVAAFTTAVNGATVAFTDGSTDADGTIASRAWDFGDGGTSTAANPSRTYAASGTYTVRLTVTDNGGKTGTVTKTVTVTAPLPQCSGSDVRMLGKNCVRANVAANTGGHSYFYINIPAGTAQLKITTSGGTGNADLYYSPSSWATTSNYSKRSATAGNAETLTITSPRAGYHYITLYGTTAFTGVSVSSEH
;
A
#
# COMPACT_ATOMS: atom_id res chain seq x y z
N MET A 1 14.68 -26.06 64.85
CA MET A 1 15.76 -26.58 65.70
C MET A 1 17.06 -26.49 64.92
N VAL A 2 17.95 -25.55 65.31
CA VAL A 2 19.41 -25.43 65.01
C VAL A 2 19.82 -25.19 63.53
N LEU A 3 20.03 -23.93 63.09
CA LEU A 3 21.25 -23.06 63.05
C LEU A 3 21.99 -23.12 61.68
N VAL A 4 21.98 -22.05 60.87
CA VAL A 4 22.99 -20.95 60.69
C VAL A 4 24.14 -21.29 59.74
N GLY A 5 24.40 -20.41 58.75
CA GLY A 5 25.71 -20.27 58.11
C GLY A 5 25.73 -19.62 56.72
N SER A 6 25.79 -18.28 56.66
CA SER A 6 26.05 -17.47 55.47
C SER A 6 27.54 -17.48 55.09
N VAL A 7 27.89 -17.56 53.78
CA VAL A 7 29.11 -16.94 53.22
C VAL A 7 28.88 -16.55 51.74
N LEU A 8 29.19 -15.30 51.40
CA LEU A 8 29.27 -14.74 50.05
C LEU A 8 30.48 -15.30 49.28
N GLY A 9 30.30 -15.51 47.97
CA GLY A 9 31.41 -15.72 47.03
C GLY A 9 30.98 -15.39 45.60
N LEU A 10 31.24 -14.15 45.17
CA LEU A 10 31.20 -13.72 43.77
C LEU A 10 32.27 -14.49 42.98
N GLY A 11 31.84 -15.25 41.97
CA GLY A 11 32.71 -15.93 41.04
C GLY A 11 32.06 -15.96 39.65
N VAL A 12 32.62 -15.17 38.75
CA VAL A 12 32.26 -15.08 37.33
C VAL A 12 32.37 -16.47 36.70
N GLY A 13 31.22 -17.04 36.31
CA GLY A 13 31.12 -18.35 35.68
C GLY A 13 30.27 -18.25 34.43
N THR A 14 30.94 -18.29 33.28
CA THR A 14 30.37 -18.42 31.93
C THR A 14 29.37 -19.58 31.90
N GLN A 15 28.07 -19.29 31.93
CA GLN A 15 27.06 -20.31 31.71
C GLN A 15 26.95 -20.60 30.22
N ILE A 16 27.53 -21.74 29.85
CA ILE A 16 27.14 -22.50 28.67
C ILE A 16 25.67 -22.90 28.91
N VAL A 17 24.73 -22.20 28.29
CA VAL A 17 23.36 -22.67 28.18
C VAL A 17 23.37 -23.81 27.17
N SER A 18 23.41 -25.03 27.69
CA SER A 18 23.12 -26.24 26.93
C SER A 18 21.68 -26.14 26.42
N ALA A 19 21.53 -25.76 25.15
CA ALA A 19 20.28 -25.93 24.42
C ALA A 19 19.99 -27.43 24.36
N LEU A 20 19.03 -27.88 25.17
CA LEU A 20 18.42 -29.20 25.01
C LEU A 20 17.79 -29.25 23.61
N PRO A 21 17.98 -30.33 22.83
CA PRO A 21 17.33 -30.46 21.54
C PRO A 21 15.82 -30.53 21.79
N SER A 22 15.10 -29.59 21.17
CA SER A 22 13.64 -29.64 21.08
C SER A 22 13.26 -30.97 20.43
N THR A 23 12.72 -31.88 21.22
CA THR A 23 12.07 -33.09 20.72
C THR A 23 10.91 -32.65 19.83
N ALA A 24 10.96 -33.04 18.56
CA ALA A 24 9.89 -32.84 17.60
C ALA A 24 8.55 -33.27 18.22
N VAL A 25 7.71 -32.29 18.52
CA VAL A 25 6.32 -32.54 18.88
C VAL A 25 5.61 -32.96 17.59
N VAL A 26 5.49 -34.27 17.39
CA VAL A 26 4.50 -34.83 16.49
C VAL A 26 3.14 -34.42 17.05
N ARG A 27 2.53 -33.34 16.53
CA ARG A 27 1.13 -33.04 16.79
C ARG A 27 0.32 -34.25 16.29
N ALA A 28 -0.36 -34.92 17.21
CA ALA A 28 -1.26 -36.03 16.89
C ALA A 28 -2.28 -35.56 15.85
N GLY A 29 -2.28 -36.19 14.67
CA GLY A 29 -3.18 -35.88 13.57
C GLY A 29 -4.64 -36.16 13.94
N GLY A 30 -5.37 -35.10 14.24
CA GLY A 30 -6.81 -35.06 13.97
C GLY A 30 -7.03 -34.83 12.47
N PRO A 31 -8.21 -35.18 11.92
CA PRO A 31 -8.53 -34.94 10.52
C PRO A 31 -8.45 -33.44 10.25
N VAL A 32 -7.45 -33.03 9.46
CA VAL A 32 -7.38 -31.67 8.91
C VAL A 32 -8.51 -31.56 7.90
N ALA A 33 -9.44 -30.62 8.12
CA ALA A 33 -10.54 -30.35 7.19
C ALA A 33 -10.02 -30.21 5.75
N ASP A 34 -10.76 -30.75 4.80
CA ASP A 34 -10.46 -30.71 3.36
C ASP A 34 -10.54 -29.25 2.87
N ARG A 35 -9.43 -28.52 3.03
CA ARG A 35 -9.22 -27.19 2.46
C ARG A 35 -8.87 -27.38 0.99
N ASP A 36 -9.73 -26.79 0.15
CA ASP A 36 -9.94 -27.09 -1.25
C ASP A 36 -8.72 -26.86 -2.18
N VAL A 37 -8.57 -27.72 -3.20
CA VAL A 37 -7.66 -27.56 -4.35
C VAL A 37 -8.44 -27.19 -5.63
N SER A 38 -9.78 -27.26 -5.59
CA SER A 38 -10.67 -26.97 -6.72
C SER A 38 -11.01 -25.49 -6.90
N GLY A 39 -10.21 -24.55 -6.37
CA GLY A 39 -10.43 -23.13 -6.63
C GLY A 39 -11.77 -22.60 -6.10
N ALA A 40 -12.37 -23.21 -5.08
CA ALA A 40 -13.12 -22.39 -4.13
C ALA A 40 -12.08 -21.50 -3.45
N ARG A 41 -12.18 -20.21 -3.79
CA ARG A 41 -11.58 -19.11 -3.06
C ARG A 41 -11.63 -19.43 -1.56
N ASP A 42 -10.50 -19.30 -0.86
CA ASP A 42 -10.60 -18.98 0.55
C ASP A 42 -11.22 -17.58 0.56
N GLU A 43 -12.57 -17.51 0.54
CA GLU A 43 -13.36 -16.26 0.54
C GLU A 43 -13.35 -15.59 1.92
N ARG A 44 -12.47 -16.02 2.83
CA ARG A 44 -12.08 -15.19 3.96
C ARG A 44 -11.38 -13.97 3.38
N THR A 45 -11.90 -12.79 3.71
CA THR A 45 -11.39 -11.54 3.17
C THR A 45 -9.87 -11.49 3.39
N PRO A 46 -9.06 -11.12 2.38
CA PRO A 46 -7.60 -11.18 2.48
C PRO A 46 -6.99 -10.35 3.63
N HIS A 47 -7.76 -9.41 4.19
CA HIS A 47 -7.41 -8.56 5.33
C HIS A 47 -7.53 -9.26 6.70
N VAL A 48 -7.81 -10.57 6.72
CA VAL A 48 -8.15 -11.36 7.93
C VAL A 48 -7.22 -12.54 8.12
N GLN A 49 -6.09 -12.63 7.42
CA GLN A 49 -5.11 -13.63 7.81
C GLN A 49 -4.53 -13.25 9.17
N HIS A 50 -5.18 -13.76 10.22
CA HIS A 50 -4.82 -13.59 11.62
C HIS A 50 -3.44 -14.17 11.93
N GLU A 51 -3.03 -15.21 11.18
CA GLU A 51 -1.67 -15.73 11.12
C GLU A 51 -1.39 -16.26 9.70
N PRO A 52 -0.18 -16.07 9.16
CA PRO A 52 0.24 -16.59 7.87
C PRO A 52 0.24 -18.11 7.87
N LEU A 53 -0.22 -18.71 6.77
CA LEU A 53 -0.11 -20.15 6.59
C LEU A 53 1.37 -20.54 6.57
N THR A 54 1.78 -21.40 7.49
CA THR A 54 3.14 -21.92 7.52
C THR A 54 3.38 -22.87 6.33
N PRO A 55 4.64 -23.16 5.95
CA PRO A 55 4.92 -24.03 4.81
C PRO A 55 4.23 -25.40 4.84
N ASP A 56 3.95 -25.98 6.02
CA ASP A 56 3.13 -27.20 6.19
C ASP A 56 1.65 -27.02 5.85
N GLU A 57 1.09 -25.84 6.07
CA GLU A 57 -0.32 -25.53 5.81
C GLU A 57 -0.57 -25.11 4.36
N LEU A 58 0.46 -24.60 3.68
CA LEU A 58 0.38 -24.14 2.30
C LEU A 58 0.36 -25.33 1.31
N PRO A 59 -0.77 -25.60 0.63
CA PRO A 59 -0.86 -26.66 -0.38
C PRO A 59 -0.07 -26.30 -1.65
N PRO A 60 0.10 -27.24 -2.59
CA PRO A 60 0.63 -26.95 -3.92
C PRO A 60 -0.20 -25.87 -4.64
N LEU A 61 0.45 -25.06 -5.47
CA LEU A 61 -0.24 -24.08 -6.30
C LEU A 61 -1.21 -24.77 -7.25
N SER A 62 -2.40 -24.19 -7.42
CA SER A 62 -3.42 -24.70 -8.34
C SER A 62 -2.96 -24.58 -9.80
N ALA A 63 -3.51 -25.41 -10.70
CA ALA A 63 -3.27 -25.28 -12.14
C ALA A 63 -4.03 -24.10 -12.78
N PHE A 64 -4.95 -23.49 -12.04
CA PHE A 64 -5.78 -22.36 -12.48
C PHE A 64 -5.21 -21.00 -12.03
N VAL A 65 -3.87 -20.86 -11.90
CA VAL A 65 -3.19 -19.62 -11.48
C VAL A 65 -3.59 -18.40 -12.32
N GLU A 66 -4.04 -18.59 -13.57
CA GLU A 66 -4.60 -17.50 -14.40
C GLU A 66 -5.73 -16.74 -13.69
N GLN A 67 -6.56 -17.41 -12.87
CA GLN A 67 -7.64 -16.79 -12.07
C GLN A 67 -7.14 -16.08 -10.80
N GLN A 68 -5.88 -16.27 -10.40
CA GLN A 68 -5.25 -15.50 -9.31
C GLN A 68 -4.69 -14.15 -9.79
N ARG A 69 -4.80 -13.86 -11.09
CA ARG A 69 -4.49 -12.54 -11.68
C ARG A 69 -5.74 -11.67 -11.84
N ASP A 70 -6.91 -12.17 -11.44
CA ASP A 70 -8.15 -11.41 -11.51
C ASP A 70 -8.16 -10.33 -10.44
N ASP A 71 -8.18 -9.11 -10.94
CA ASP A 71 -8.40 -7.86 -10.22
C ASP A 71 -9.60 -7.99 -9.26
N TYR A 72 -9.47 -7.47 -8.04
CA TYR A 72 -10.55 -7.47 -7.06
C TYR A 72 -11.79 -6.70 -7.57
N ASP A 73 -11.58 -5.75 -8.47
CA ASP A 73 -12.63 -5.00 -9.16
C ASP A 73 -13.09 -5.66 -10.46
N ALA A 74 -12.45 -6.75 -10.90
CA ALA A 74 -12.98 -7.52 -12.00
C ALA A 74 -14.30 -8.18 -11.54
N PRO A 75 -15.40 -8.03 -12.31
CA PRO A 75 -16.58 -8.84 -12.07
C PRO A 75 -16.16 -10.31 -12.02
N PRO A 76 -16.69 -11.12 -11.08
CA PRO A 76 -16.25 -12.48 -10.87
C PRO A 76 -16.17 -13.20 -12.22
N ASP A 77 -15.00 -13.79 -12.52
CA ASP A 77 -14.76 -14.53 -13.75
C ASP A 77 -15.94 -15.48 -13.99
N THR A 78 -16.75 -15.11 -14.97
CA THR A 78 -17.86 -15.91 -15.47
C THR A 78 -17.35 -17.17 -16.18
N GLY A 79 -16.04 -17.44 -16.19
CA GLY A 79 -15.40 -18.65 -16.71
C GLY A 79 -15.82 -19.96 -16.05
N ARG A 80 -16.48 -19.94 -14.88
CA ARG A 80 -17.25 -21.10 -14.36
C ARG A 80 -18.74 -21.07 -14.70
N GLN A 81 -19.26 -19.92 -15.09
CA GLN A 81 -20.57 -19.78 -15.70
C GLN A 81 -20.43 -19.84 -17.23
N ARG A 82 -20.16 -21.02 -17.77
CA ARG A 82 -20.76 -21.33 -19.07
C ARG A 82 -22.26 -21.24 -18.85
N ALA A 83 -22.84 -20.10 -19.20
CA ALA A 83 -24.27 -19.90 -19.33
C ALA A 83 -24.79 -20.72 -20.53
N ALA A 84 -24.68 -22.04 -20.44
CA ALA A 84 -25.75 -22.89 -20.89
C ALA A 84 -26.76 -22.91 -19.74
N ALA A 85 -28.03 -22.65 -20.04
CA ALA A 85 -29.11 -22.73 -19.06
C ALA A 85 -28.91 -23.97 -18.19
N ALA A 86 -28.72 -23.79 -16.88
CA ALA A 86 -28.57 -24.90 -15.95
C ALA A 86 -29.78 -25.82 -16.14
N ALA A 87 -29.54 -27.04 -16.66
CA ALA A 87 -30.52 -28.09 -16.51
C ALA A 87 -30.84 -28.17 -15.03
N VAL A 88 -32.13 -28.18 -14.67
CA VAL A 88 -32.58 -28.27 -13.28
C VAL A 88 -31.96 -29.52 -12.68
N CYS A 89 -30.92 -29.33 -11.87
CA CYS A 89 -30.28 -30.42 -11.15
C CYS A 89 -31.14 -30.69 -9.92
N ASP A 90 -31.96 -31.74 -9.98
CA ASP A 90 -32.75 -32.15 -8.83
C ASP A 90 -31.89 -33.06 -7.95
N VAL A 91 -31.43 -32.53 -6.81
CA VAL A 91 -30.68 -33.29 -5.80
C VAL A 91 -31.46 -34.53 -5.33
N ALA A 92 -32.79 -34.53 -5.43
CA ALA A 92 -33.62 -35.67 -5.11
C ALA A 92 -33.34 -36.89 -6.01
N ASP A 93 -32.84 -36.70 -7.24
CA ASP A 93 -32.47 -37.80 -8.14
C ASP A 93 -31.30 -38.64 -7.59
N PHE A 94 -30.43 -38.04 -6.78
CA PHE A 94 -29.32 -38.74 -6.13
C PHE A 94 -29.68 -39.20 -4.71
N THR A 95 -30.46 -38.38 -4.00
CA THR A 95 -30.89 -38.66 -2.63
C THR A 95 -31.88 -39.82 -2.58
N GLY A 96 -32.86 -39.85 -3.48
CA GLY A 96 -33.97 -40.83 -3.48
C GLY A 96 -33.64 -42.17 -4.14
N GLN A 97 -32.60 -42.23 -4.97
CA GLN A 97 -32.26 -43.44 -5.74
C GLN A 97 -31.17 -44.29 -5.07
N SER A 98 -31.10 -45.58 -5.43
CA SER A 98 -30.06 -46.52 -4.99
C SER A 98 -29.75 -47.56 -6.07
N GLY A 99 -28.68 -48.36 -5.89
CA GLY A 99 -28.34 -49.43 -6.82
C GLY A 99 -28.10 -48.95 -8.26
N ALA A 100 -28.58 -49.72 -9.25
CA ALA A 100 -28.43 -49.41 -10.67
C ALA A 100 -29.16 -48.12 -11.10
N ALA A 101 -30.26 -47.75 -10.43
CA ALA A 101 -30.99 -46.53 -10.72
C ALA A 101 -30.13 -45.30 -10.40
N LEU A 102 -29.51 -45.27 -9.22
CA LEU A 102 -28.57 -44.21 -8.83
C LEU A 102 -27.40 -44.08 -9.82
N VAL A 103 -26.81 -45.20 -10.23
CA VAL A 103 -25.72 -45.21 -11.22
C VAL A 103 -26.19 -44.59 -12.54
N THR A 104 -27.39 -44.96 -13.00
CA THR A 104 -27.98 -44.42 -14.23
C THR A 104 -28.24 -42.92 -14.11
N ALA A 105 -28.78 -42.45 -12.99
CA ALA A 105 -29.00 -41.04 -12.74
C ALA A 105 -27.69 -40.25 -12.75
N ILE A 106 -26.64 -40.75 -12.08
CA ILE A 106 -25.30 -40.11 -12.08
C ILE A 106 -24.72 -40.03 -13.49
N LYS A 107 -24.75 -41.13 -14.26
CA LYS A 107 -24.16 -41.15 -15.61
C LYS A 107 -24.90 -40.26 -16.61
N ASN A 108 -26.20 -40.06 -16.43
CA ASN A 108 -27.03 -39.22 -17.30
C ASN A 108 -27.03 -37.73 -16.89
N ALA A 109 -26.48 -37.40 -15.72
CA ALA A 109 -26.40 -36.01 -15.27
C ALA A 109 -25.27 -35.26 -15.97
N GLU A 110 -25.46 -33.95 -16.17
CA GLU A 110 -24.37 -33.06 -16.56
C GLU A 110 -23.33 -32.96 -15.43
N PRO A 111 -22.00 -32.89 -15.74
CA PRO A 111 -20.98 -32.74 -14.71
C PRO A 111 -21.20 -31.54 -13.78
N THR A 112 -21.73 -30.44 -14.31
CA THR A 112 -22.10 -29.24 -13.52
C THR A 112 -23.21 -29.52 -12.51
N CYS A 113 -24.15 -30.42 -12.82
CA CYS A 113 -25.16 -30.88 -11.87
C CYS A 113 -24.53 -31.70 -10.76
N VAL A 114 -23.67 -32.69 -11.09
CA VAL A 114 -22.97 -33.50 -10.08
C VAL A 114 -22.09 -32.64 -9.16
N ASN A 115 -21.48 -31.58 -9.69
CA ASN A 115 -20.69 -30.63 -8.89
C ASN A 115 -21.50 -29.89 -7.81
N THR A 116 -22.82 -29.74 -7.96
CA THR A 116 -23.66 -29.16 -6.90
C THR A 116 -23.65 -30.01 -5.63
N LEU A 117 -23.35 -31.31 -5.73
CA LEU A 117 -23.36 -32.24 -4.61
C LEU A 117 -22.25 -31.95 -3.56
N PHE A 118 -21.18 -31.25 -3.94
CA PHE A 118 -20.13 -30.82 -3.01
C PHE A 118 -20.63 -29.81 -1.96
N ARG A 119 -21.78 -29.17 -2.22
CA ARG A 119 -22.41 -28.18 -1.33
C ARG A 119 -23.47 -28.78 -0.41
N LEU A 120 -23.77 -30.07 -0.52
CA LEU A 120 -24.77 -30.70 0.35
C LEU A 120 -24.33 -30.63 1.80
N THR A 121 -25.31 -30.41 2.67
CA THR A 121 -25.16 -30.40 4.12
C THR A 121 -26.33 -31.13 4.78
N GLY A 122 -26.24 -31.35 6.09
CA GLY A 122 -27.37 -31.84 6.88
C GLY A 122 -27.93 -33.19 6.42
N ALA A 123 -29.27 -33.32 6.41
CA ALA A 123 -29.95 -34.58 6.16
C ALA A 123 -29.79 -35.08 4.70
N GLU A 124 -29.74 -34.16 3.74
CA GLU A 124 -29.56 -34.49 2.32
C GLU A 124 -28.17 -35.09 2.07
N ALA A 125 -27.12 -34.49 2.63
CA ALA A 125 -25.77 -35.06 2.58
C ALA A 125 -25.72 -36.49 3.14
N ARG A 126 -26.31 -36.72 4.32
CA ARG A 126 -26.36 -38.05 4.95
C ARG A 126 -27.10 -39.09 4.13
N ALA A 127 -28.17 -38.70 3.44
CA ALA A 127 -28.96 -39.61 2.61
C ALA A 127 -28.33 -39.89 1.24
N THR A 128 -27.58 -38.93 0.69
CA THR A 128 -26.91 -39.08 -0.61
C THR A 128 -25.63 -39.89 -0.50
N PHE A 129 -24.82 -39.67 0.54
CA PHE A 129 -23.47 -40.24 0.66
C PHE A 129 -23.37 -41.38 1.67
N THR A 130 -24.39 -42.23 1.78
CA THR A 130 -24.27 -43.47 2.57
C THR A 130 -23.17 -44.38 2.01
N GLU A 131 -22.48 -45.13 2.88
CA GLU A 131 -21.42 -46.05 2.43
C GLU A 131 -21.91 -47.03 1.35
N THR A 132 -23.12 -47.57 1.48
CA THR A 132 -23.72 -48.46 0.48
C THR A 132 -23.84 -47.82 -0.91
N LYS A 133 -24.26 -46.54 -0.98
CA LYS A 133 -24.34 -45.81 -2.25
C LYS A 133 -22.94 -45.54 -2.80
N MET A 134 -22.01 -45.11 -1.95
CA MET A 134 -20.62 -44.89 -2.34
C MET A 134 -19.97 -46.17 -2.89
N VAL A 135 -20.19 -47.33 -2.24
CA VAL A 135 -19.72 -48.65 -2.70
C VAL A 135 -20.34 -49.02 -4.05
N THR A 136 -21.63 -48.75 -4.23
CA THR A 136 -22.36 -48.99 -5.49
C THR A 136 -21.73 -48.18 -6.62
N VAL A 137 -21.49 -46.88 -6.39
CA VAL A 137 -20.90 -45.97 -7.40
C VAL A 137 -19.45 -46.34 -7.68
N ALA A 138 -18.65 -46.69 -6.68
CA ALA A 138 -17.28 -47.16 -6.87
C ALA A 138 -17.21 -48.47 -7.69
N THR A 139 -18.15 -49.39 -7.46
CA THR A 139 -18.26 -50.62 -8.25
C THR A 139 -18.64 -50.31 -9.71
N ALA A 140 -19.56 -49.38 -9.92
CA ALA A 140 -19.92 -48.92 -11.26
C ALA A 140 -18.75 -48.22 -11.97
N LEU A 141 -17.96 -47.41 -11.25
CA LEU A 141 -16.75 -46.79 -11.80
C LEU A 141 -15.74 -47.85 -12.24
N ARG A 142 -15.49 -48.89 -11.43
CA ARG A 142 -14.62 -50.02 -11.82
C ARG A 142 -15.08 -50.64 -13.14
N ASP A 143 -16.36 -50.98 -13.25
CA ASP A 143 -16.89 -51.66 -14.43
C ASP A 143 -16.84 -50.76 -15.68
N ASN A 144 -17.10 -49.46 -15.51
CA ASN A 144 -17.00 -48.48 -16.58
C ASN A 144 -15.54 -48.25 -17.00
N ALA A 145 -14.61 -48.25 -16.05
CA ALA A 145 -13.20 -47.96 -16.25
C ALA A 145 -12.47 -49.02 -17.10
N VAL A 146 -12.88 -50.29 -17.03
CA VAL A 146 -12.33 -51.37 -17.87
C VAL A 146 -12.51 -51.08 -19.36
N ALA A 147 -13.63 -50.46 -19.74
CA ALA A 147 -13.96 -50.08 -21.11
C ALA A 147 -13.88 -48.56 -21.35
N TYR A 148 -13.12 -47.84 -20.51
CA TYR A 148 -12.97 -46.39 -20.62
C TYR A 148 -12.46 -46.00 -22.02
N ALA A 149 -13.18 -45.08 -22.67
CA ALA A 149 -12.95 -44.72 -24.07
C ALA A 149 -11.85 -43.67 -24.27
N GLY A 150 -11.37 -43.03 -23.19
CA GLY A 150 -10.51 -41.83 -23.26
C GLY A 150 -11.33 -40.53 -23.35
N ASP A 151 -12.63 -40.60 -23.07
CA ASP A 151 -13.55 -39.47 -23.03
C ASP A 151 -14.68 -39.70 -22.01
N ASN A 152 -15.58 -38.74 -21.87
CA ASN A 152 -16.71 -38.83 -20.94
C ASN A 152 -18.02 -39.35 -21.57
N SER A 153 -17.98 -40.01 -22.73
CA SER A 153 -19.18 -40.50 -23.44
C SER A 153 -19.99 -41.53 -22.62
N THR A 154 -19.34 -42.19 -21.66
CA THR A 154 -19.94 -43.21 -20.79
C THR A 154 -20.17 -42.73 -19.36
N GLY A 155 -20.04 -41.44 -19.06
CA GLY A 155 -20.31 -40.90 -17.72
C GLY A 155 -19.26 -41.23 -16.65
N THR A 156 -18.01 -41.50 -17.05
CA THR A 156 -16.91 -41.83 -16.12
C THR A 156 -16.62 -40.67 -15.17
N LEU A 157 -16.59 -39.44 -15.70
CA LEU A 157 -16.33 -38.23 -14.92
C LEU A 157 -17.37 -38.05 -13.82
N GLN A 158 -18.66 -38.23 -14.13
CA GLN A 158 -19.75 -38.08 -13.16
C GLN A 158 -19.62 -39.08 -12.01
N LEU A 159 -19.23 -40.33 -12.30
CA LEU A 159 -19.01 -41.34 -11.26
C LEU A 159 -17.83 -40.96 -10.35
N VAL A 160 -16.74 -40.44 -10.92
CA VAL A 160 -15.59 -39.93 -10.16
C VAL A 160 -16.00 -38.72 -9.31
N LEU A 161 -16.70 -37.75 -9.89
CA LEU A 161 -17.18 -36.54 -9.20
C LEU A 161 -18.11 -36.87 -8.04
N PHE A 162 -19.01 -37.85 -8.20
CA PHE A 162 -19.90 -38.28 -7.12
C PHE A 162 -19.10 -38.84 -5.94
N LEU A 163 -18.09 -39.69 -6.21
CA LEU A 163 -17.23 -40.23 -5.15
C LEU A 163 -16.42 -39.13 -4.46
N ARG A 164 -15.85 -38.20 -5.23
CA ARG A 164 -15.15 -37.03 -4.68
C ARG A 164 -16.07 -36.19 -3.80
N ALA A 165 -17.28 -35.89 -4.27
CA ALA A 165 -18.26 -35.13 -3.49
C ALA A 165 -18.57 -35.83 -2.16
N GLY A 166 -18.73 -37.17 -2.17
CA GLY A 166 -19.01 -37.92 -0.96
C GLY A 166 -17.87 -37.95 0.06
N TYR A 167 -16.62 -38.00 -0.38
CA TYR A 167 -15.45 -37.86 0.50
C TYR A 167 -15.28 -36.42 1.00
N TYR A 168 -15.41 -35.43 0.11
CA TYR A 168 -15.30 -34.02 0.45
C TYR A 168 -16.35 -33.62 1.49
N VAL A 169 -17.62 -33.96 1.27
CA VAL A 169 -18.69 -33.64 2.23
C VAL A 169 -18.46 -34.38 3.55
N GLN A 170 -17.96 -35.62 3.53
CA GLN A 170 -17.62 -36.43 4.72
C GLN A 170 -16.43 -35.87 5.53
N SER A 171 -15.59 -35.02 4.96
CA SER A 171 -14.49 -34.37 5.67
C SER A 171 -14.92 -33.15 6.53
N LYS A 172 -16.10 -32.58 6.29
CA LYS A 172 -16.59 -31.35 6.95
C LYS A 172 -16.99 -31.60 8.42
N ALA A 173 -16.73 -30.66 9.32
CA ALA A 173 -16.95 -30.84 10.76
C ALA A 173 -18.41 -31.17 11.18
N ASP A 174 -19.42 -30.75 10.40
CA ASP A 174 -20.86 -30.88 10.75
C ASP A 174 -21.71 -31.68 9.74
N ASN A 175 -21.11 -32.62 9.00
CA ASN A 175 -21.84 -33.34 7.95
C ASN A 175 -22.77 -34.47 8.46
N GLY A 176 -22.52 -35.02 9.65
CA GLY A 176 -23.24 -36.19 10.20
C GLY A 176 -23.11 -37.49 9.38
N ILE A 177 -22.13 -37.57 8.46
CA ILE A 177 -21.75 -38.76 7.71
C ILE A 177 -20.71 -39.51 8.56
N GLY A 178 -20.94 -40.79 8.84
CA GLY A 178 -19.97 -41.62 9.56
C GLY A 178 -18.68 -41.85 8.76
N ALA A 179 -17.64 -42.37 9.42
CA ALA A 179 -16.45 -42.83 8.72
C ALA A 179 -16.80 -43.96 7.74
N TYR A 180 -16.28 -43.88 6.51
CA TYR A 180 -16.42 -44.96 5.54
C TYR A 180 -15.55 -46.15 5.94
N GLY A 181 -16.12 -47.36 5.82
CA GLY A 181 -15.45 -48.60 6.15
C GLY A 181 -14.56 -49.17 5.04
N THR A 182 -14.05 -50.37 5.30
CA THR A 182 -13.18 -51.10 4.38
C THR A 182 -13.87 -51.53 3.10
N ALA A 183 -15.20 -51.61 3.09
CA ALA A 183 -15.96 -51.96 1.90
C ALA A 183 -15.82 -50.89 0.82
N LEU A 184 -16.06 -49.62 1.17
CA LEU A 184 -15.84 -48.52 0.23
C LEU A 184 -14.39 -48.43 -0.21
N ARG A 185 -13.45 -48.54 0.74
CA ARG A 185 -12.02 -48.50 0.44
C ARG A 185 -11.62 -49.53 -0.62
N ASN A 186 -12.06 -50.78 -0.46
CA ASN A 186 -11.75 -51.86 -1.41
C ASN A 186 -12.40 -51.61 -2.80
N SER A 187 -13.62 -51.10 -2.83
CA SER A 187 -14.31 -50.79 -4.08
C SER A 187 -13.66 -49.63 -4.83
N VAL A 188 -13.27 -48.55 -4.13
CA VAL A 188 -12.57 -47.40 -4.72
C VAL A 188 -11.20 -47.80 -5.24
N ARG A 189 -10.44 -48.62 -4.49
CA ARG A 189 -9.18 -49.20 -4.98
C ARG A 189 -9.38 -49.97 -6.29
N SER A 190 -10.38 -50.85 -6.32
CA SER A 190 -10.68 -51.61 -7.54
C SER A 190 -11.04 -50.70 -8.71
N ALA A 191 -11.74 -49.60 -8.45
CA ALA A 191 -12.13 -48.62 -9.45
C ALA A 191 -10.94 -47.84 -10.03
N LEU A 192 -10.10 -47.28 -9.15
CA LEU A 192 -8.88 -46.57 -9.53
C LEU A 192 -7.86 -47.49 -10.20
N ASP A 193 -7.71 -48.73 -9.73
CA ASP A 193 -6.86 -49.75 -10.36
C ASP A 193 -7.32 -50.00 -11.82
N ALA A 194 -8.63 -50.20 -12.04
CA ALA A 194 -9.19 -50.40 -13.38
C ALA A 194 -8.99 -49.17 -14.28
N PHE A 195 -9.21 -47.95 -13.74
CA PHE A 195 -9.07 -46.71 -14.49
C PHE A 195 -7.62 -46.47 -14.93
N PHE A 196 -6.67 -46.56 -14.00
CA PHE A 196 -5.27 -46.31 -14.32
C PHE A 196 -4.61 -47.46 -15.09
N ALA A 197 -5.13 -48.69 -15.03
CA ALA A 197 -4.69 -49.78 -15.89
C ALA A 197 -5.17 -49.65 -17.34
N ASN A 198 -6.24 -48.89 -17.59
CA ASN A 198 -6.72 -48.64 -18.95
C ASN A 198 -5.77 -47.69 -19.69
N GLY A 199 -5.26 -48.13 -20.85
CA GLY A 199 -4.32 -47.36 -21.67
C GLY A 199 -4.87 -46.01 -22.13
N ARG A 200 -6.20 -45.89 -22.27
CA ARG A 200 -6.88 -44.64 -22.63
C ARG A 200 -6.80 -43.56 -21.56
N SER A 201 -6.52 -43.92 -20.30
CA SER A 201 -6.27 -42.93 -19.24
C SER A 201 -5.05 -42.05 -19.52
N GLY A 202 -4.16 -42.46 -20.43
CA GLY A 202 -2.99 -41.69 -20.87
C GLY A 202 -3.19 -40.88 -22.16
N ASP A 203 -4.38 -40.87 -22.77
CA ASP A 203 -4.62 -40.13 -24.00
C ASP A 203 -4.44 -38.61 -23.76
N VAL A 204 -3.61 -37.95 -24.57
CA VAL A 204 -3.30 -36.53 -24.40
C VAL A 204 -4.33 -35.68 -25.13
N ASN A 205 -5.45 -35.38 -24.46
CA ASN A 205 -6.49 -34.47 -24.92
C ASN A 205 -7.28 -33.91 -23.73
N ASP A 206 -8.01 -32.82 -23.92
CA ASP A 206 -8.70 -32.13 -22.81
C ASP A 206 -9.87 -32.95 -22.22
N VAL A 207 -10.53 -33.79 -23.02
CA VAL A 207 -11.69 -34.58 -22.58
C VAL A 207 -11.25 -35.74 -21.66
N ASN A 208 -10.16 -36.43 -22.01
CA ASN A 208 -9.51 -37.37 -21.10
C ASN A 208 -8.95 -36.63 -19.88
N GLY A 209 -8.26 -35.50 -20.13
CA GLY A 209 -7.62 -34.71 -19.08
C GLY A 209 -8.56 -34.35 -17.94
N ASP A 210 -9.82 -34.01 -18.24
CA ASP A 210 -10.83 -33.67 -17.23
C ASP A 210 -11.12 -34.87 -16.30
N THR A 211 -11.37 -36.04 -16.89
CA THR A 211 -11.61 -37.28 -16.11
C THR A 211 -10.36 -37.72 -15.37
N LEU A 212 -9.19 -37.66 -16.01
CA LEU A 212 -7.91 -38.03 -15.41
C LEU A 212 -7.58 -37.13 -14.22
N ASN A 213 -7.78 -35.82 -14.34
CA ASN A 213 -7.57 -34.87 -13.25
C ASN A 213 -8.40 -35.24 -12.03
N GLU A 214 -9.69 -35.49 -12.22
CA GLU A 214 -10.57 -35.86 -11.11
C GLU A 214 -10.27 -37.24 -10.55
N ALA A 215 -9.83 -38.19 -11.36
CA ALA A 215 -9.40 -39.50 -10.88
C ALA A 215 -8.12 -39.40 -10.01
N VAL A 216 -7.19 -38.49 -10.35
CA VAL A 216 -6.00 -38.22 -9.53
C VAL A 216 -6.40 -37.57 -8.21
N ILE A 217 -7.33 -36.61 -8.21
CA ILE A 217 -7.81 -36.00 -6.97
C ILE A 217 -8.55 -37.03 -6.10
N LEU A 218 -9.29 -37.97 -6.71
CA LEU A 218 -9.95 -39.05 -5.97
C LEU A 218 -8.98 -39.96 -5.22
N ILE A 219 -7.72 -40.11 -5.66
CA ILE A 219 -6.67 -40.81 -4.89
C ILE A 219 -6.55 -40.17 -3.50
N ASP A 220 -6.46 -38.83 -3.47
CA ASP A 220 -6.30 -38.06 -2.25
C ASP A 220 -7.59 -38.03 -1.43
N SER A 221 -8.74 -37.77 -2.07
CA SER A 221 -10.05 -37.77 -1.39
C SER A 221 -10.33 -39.10 -0.68
N ALA A 222 -9.88 -40.23 -1.25
CA ALA A 222 -10.02 -41.56 -0.67
C ALA A 222 -8.88 -41.94 0.30
N GLN A 223 -7.89 -41.08 0.52
CA GLN A 223 -6.70 -41.32 1.35
C GLN A 223 -5.88 -42.54 0.88
N GLU A 224 -5.75 -42.71 -0.44
CA GLU A 224 -5.04 -43.82 -1.09
C GLU A 224 -3.67 -43.41 -1.66
N ASN A 225 -3.12 -42.29 -1.18
CA ASN A 225 -1.88 -41.67 -1.65
C ASN A 225 -0.73 -42.68 -1.73
N THR A 226 -0.57 -43.51 -0.69
CA THR A 226 0.46 -44.56 -0.60
C THR A 226 0.37 -45.61 -1.71
N ARG A 227 -0.85 -46.08 -2.03
CA ARG A 227 -1.06 -47.14 -3.04
C ARG A 227 -0.74 -46.65 -4.45
N TYR A 228 -1.06 -45.39 -4.74
CA TYR A 228 -1.00 -44.83 -6.10
C TYR A 228 0.23 -43.95 -6.35
N ILE A 229 1.31 -44.10 -5.56
CA ILE A 229 2.62 -43.49 -5.85
C ILE A 229 3.07 -43.77 -7.30
N TYR A 230 2.75 -44.95 -7.86
CA TYR A 230 3.10 -45.28 -9.24
C TYR A 230 2.38 -44.37 -10.27
N VAL A 231 1.19 -43.86 -9.96
CA VAL A 231 0.46 -42.90 -10.81
C VAL A 231 1.15 -41.55 -10.80
N VAL A 232 1.61 -41.09 -9.63
CA VAL A 232 2.42 -39.88 -9.51
C VAL A 232 3.67 -39.99 -10.40
N LYS A 233 4.42 -41.08 -10.27
CA LYS A 233 5.61 -41.32 -11.11
C LYS A 233 5.24 -41.33 -12.60
N ARG A 234 4.20 -42.06 -12.98
CA ARG A 234 3.73 -42.16 -14.37
C ARG A 234 3.42 -40.80 -14.99
N LEU A 235 2.65 -39.97 -14.31
CA LEU A 235 2.20 -38.68 -14.85
C LEU A 235 3.35 -37.67 -14.96
N LEU A 236 4.23 -37.62 -13.95
CA LEU A 236 5.42 -36.77 -14.02
C LEU A 236 6.38 -37.21 -15.13
N THR A 237 6.58 -38.53 -15.32
CA THR A 237 7.44 -39.04 -16.40
C THR A 237 6.82 -38.87 -17.79
N ALA A 238 5.50 -38.93 -17.92
CA ALA A 238 4.83 -38.85 -19.23
C ALA A 238 4.68 -37.41 -19.75
N TYR A 239 4.71 -36.42 -18.87
CA TYR A 239 4.55 -35.01 -19.23
C TYR A 239 5.60 -34.57 -20.25
N ASN A 240 5.14 -33.83 -21.25
CA ASN A 240 5.95 -33.13 -22.23
C ASN A 240 5.16 -31.94 -22.79
N SER A 241 5.77 -31.14 -23.67
CA SER A 241 5.16 -29.89 -24.17
C SER A 241 3.83 -30.07 -24.90
N SER A 242 3.46 -31.27 -25.37
CA SER A 242 2.14 -31.51 -25.97
C SER A 242 0.98 -31.35 -24.98
N TYR A 243 1.22 -31.50 -23.68
CA TYR A 243 0.22 -31.33 -22.62
C TYR A 243 -0.18 -29.84 -22.48
N ASN A 244 0.70 -28.92 -22.87
CA ASN A 244 0.49 -27.49 -22.67
C ASN A 244 -0.68 -26.91 -23.49
N ALA A 245 -1.13 -27.61 -24.53
CA ALA A 245 -2.33 -27.21 -25.28
C ALA A 245 -3.64 -27.53 -24.53
N TYR A 246 -3.62 -28.41 -23.52
CA TYR A 246 -4.82 -28.94 -22.88
C TYR A 246 -4.86 -28.58 -21.39
N LYS A 247 -5.85 -27.77 -21.02
CA LYS A 247 -6.01 -27.24 -19.65
C LYS A 247 -6.07 -28.36 -18.64
N TYR A 248 -6.92 -29.35 -18.88
CA TYR A 248 -7.15 -30.41 -17.91
C TYR A 248 -6.03 -31.45 -17.88
N MET A 249 -5.26 -31.61 -18.95
CA MET A 249 -4.04 -32.43 -18.89
C MET A 249 -2.99 -31.79 -17.98
N ARG A 250 -2.83 -30.46 -18.05
CA ARG A 250 -1.95 -29.75 -17.11
C ARG A 250 -2.46 -29.88 -15.67
N SER A 251 -3.78 -29.72 -15.46
CA SER A 251 -4.39 -29.93 -14.15
C SER A 251 -4.14 -31.34 -13.61
N ALA A 252 -4.30 -32.37 -14.43
CA ALA A 252 -4.05 -33.75 -14.03
C ALA A 252 -2.61 -33.99 -13.59
N VAL A 253 -1.63 -33.45 -14.32
CA VAL A 253 -0.21 -33.53 -13.92
C VAL A 253 0.02 -32.74 -12.63
N ASN A 254 -0.60 -31.58 -12.45
CA ASN A 254 -0.44 -30.78 -11.24
C ASN A 254 -1.06 -31.43 -9.99
N SER A 255 -2.21 -32.09 -10.14
CA SER A 255 -2.94 -32.72 -9.02
C SER A 255 -2.13 -33.82 -8.31
N VAL A 256 -1.07 -34.35 -8.93
CA VAL A 256 -0.17 -35.30 -8.27
C VAL A 256 0.60 -34.67 -7.10
N PHE A 257 0.83 -33.35 -7.12
CA PHE A 257 1.50 -32.66 -6.03
C PHE A 257 0.63 -32.61 -4.78
N THR A 258 -0.70 -32.59 -4.92
CA THR A 258 -1.62 -32.74 -3.78
C THR A 258 -1.48 -34.12 -3.16
N VAL A 259 -1.33 -35.16 -3.98
CA VAL A 259 -1.09 -36.53 -3.51
C VAL A 259 0.20 -36.60 -2.69
N LEU A 260 1.27 -35.91 -3.12
CA LEU A 260 2.52 -35.80 -2.37
C LEU A 260 2.33 -35.01 -1.05
N PHE A 261 1.74 -33.82 -1.14
CA PHE A 261 1.49 -32.92 -0.02
C PHE A 261 0.74 -33.62 1.11
N ARG A 262 -0.40 -34.23 0.80
CA ARG A 262 -1.22 -34.94 1.78
C ARG A 262 -0.58 -36.26 2.22
N GLY A 263 0.22 -36.88 1.36
CA GLY A 263 0.99 -38.08 1.70
C GLY A 263 1.91 -37.89 2.90
N HIS A 264 2.43 -36.69 3.16
CA HIS A 264 3.26 -36.43 4.35
C HIS A 264 2.51 -36.59 5.68
N TYR A 265 1.18 -36.51 5.68
CA TYR A 265 0.35 -36.75 6.86
C TYR A 265 0.02 -38.24 7.08
N ASP A 266 0.37 -39.12 6.13
CA ASP A 266 0.21 -40.58 6.23
C ASP A 266 1.58 -41.25 6.52
N PRO A 267 1.80 -41.83 7.71
CA PRO A 267 3.03 -42.56 8.01
C PRO A 267 3.31 -43.74 7.06
N ALA A 268 2.27 -44.36 6.49
CA ALA A 268 2.44 -45.45 5.53
C ALA A 268 3.05 -44.94 4.21
N PHE A 269 2.70 -43.72 3.80
CA PHE A 269 3.26 -43.07 2.62
C PHE A 269 4.75 -42.81 2.79
N VAL A 270 5.14 -42.20 3.93
CA VAL A 270 6.55 -41.93 4.25
C VAL A 270 7.37 -43.22 4.31
N THR A 271 6.79 -44.28 4.89
CA THR A 271 7.41 -45.62 4.91
C THR A 271 7.60 -46.18 3.51
N ALA A 272 6.59 -46.07 2.64
CA ALA A 272 6.65 -46.53 1.27
C ALA A 272 7.71 -45.77 0.44
N VAL A 273 7.80 -44.45 0.58
CA VAL A 273 8.83 -43.63 -0.09
C VAL A 273 10.22 -43.91 0.45
N THR A 274 10.36 -44.21 1.75
CA THR A 274 11.64 -44.65 2.33
C THR A 274 12.08 -46.00 1.76
N ALA A 275 11.14 -46.93 1.56
CA ALA A 275 11.43 -48.24 0.97
C ALA A 275 11.76 -48.16 -0.53
N ASP A 276 11.11 -47.25 -1.27
CA ASP A 276 11.37 -47.00 -2.69
C ASP A 276 11.57 -45.49 -2.95
N PRO A 277 12.81 -45.00 -2.78
CA PRO A 277 13.12 -43.58 -2.94
C PRO A 277 13.20 -43.14 -4.40
N SER A 278 12.83 -43.97 -5.39
CA SER A 278 12.80 -43.56 -6.80
C SER A 278 11.73 -42.51 -7.11
N LEU A 279 10.73 -42.36 -6.23
CA LEU A 279 9.78 -41.23 -6.32
C LEU A 279 10.52 -39.90 -6.26
N LEU A 280 11.50 -39.77 -5.37
CA LEU A 280 12.28 -38.54 -5.19
C LEU A 280 13.10 -38.21 -6.45
N ASP A 281 13.62 -39.23 -7.14
CA ASP A 281 14.35 -39.05 -8.40
C ASP A 281 13.43 -38.52 -9.50
N VAL A 282 12.20 -39.03 -9.59
CA VAL A 282 11.20 -38.57 -10.58
C VAL A 282 10.76 -37.13 -10.30
N VAL A 283 10.46 -36.80 -9.04
CA VAL A 283 10.04 -35.43 -8.67
C VAL A 283 11.18 -34.43 -8.89
N ASN A 284 12.41 -34.77 -8.49
CA ASN A 284 13.59 -33.94 -8.75
C ASN A 284 13.86 -33.78 -10.25
N GLY A 285 13.82 -34.88 -11.01
CA GLY A 285 14.00 -34.85 -12.47
C GLY A 285 12.98 -33.93 -13.12
N PHE A 286 11.70 -34.03 -12.73
CA PHE A 286 10.66 -33.16 -13.24
C PHE A 286 10.93 -31.67 -12.97
N ALA A 287 11.34 -31.32 -11.75
CA ALA A 287 11.68 -29.94 -11.39
C ALA A 287 12.87 -29.39 -12.19
N VAL A 288 13.89 -30.24 -12.43
CA VAL A 288 15.10 -29.87 -13.20
C VAL A 288 14.80 -29.76 -14.68
N ASP A 289 14.17 -30.77 -15.28
CA ASP A 289 13.99 -30.88 -16.73
C ASP A 289 13.01 -29.83 -17.28
N HIS A 290 12.12 -29.32 -16.43
CA HIS A 290 11.10 -28.35 -16.79
C HIS A 290 11.33 -26.96 -16.18
N SER A 291 12.54 -26.66 -15.69
CA SER A 291 12.88 -25.36 -15.09
C SER A 291 12.66 -24.18 -16.05
N GLY A 292 12.70 -24.41 -17.37
CA GLY A 292 12.39 -23.41 -18.38
C GLY A 292 10.95 -22.88 -18.35
N LEU A 293 10.02 -23.59 -17.70
CA LEU A 293 8.63 -23.13 -17.54
C LEU A 293 8.44 -22.10 -16.42
N LEU A 294 9.44 -21.92 -15.54
CA LEU A 294 9.32 -21.06 -14.35
C LEU A 294 9.06 -19.58 -14.68
N GLY A 295 9.44 -19.12 -15.88
CA GLY A 295 9.20 -17.75 -16.35
C GLY A 295 7.88 -17.52 -17.09
N GLY A 296 7.03 -18.53 -17.24
CA GLY A 296 5.80 -18.44 -18.05
C GLY A 296 4.55 -18.92 -17.30
N ASP A 297 3.46 -19.11 -18.05
CA ASP A 297 2.13 -19.43 -17.48
C ASP A 297 2.06 -20.81 -16.80
N TYR A 298 3.03 -21.69 -17.05
CA TYR A 298 3.09 -23.04 -16.49
C TYR A 298 4.11 -23.19 -15.35
N TYR A 299 4.56 -22.08 -14.76
CA TYR A 299 5.59 -22.10 -13.72
C TYR A 299 5.23 -22.98 -12.51
N TYR A 300 3.93 -23.11 -12.21
CA TYR A 300 3.44 -23.87 -11.06
C TYR A 300 3.84 -25.35 -11.11
N LEU A 301 4.02 -25.93 -12.31
CA LEU A 301 4.40 -27.34 -12.47
C LEU A 301 5.81 -27.62 -11.89
N PRO A 302 6.91 -27.04 -12.42
CA PRO A 302 8.23 -27.25 -11.83
C PRO A 302 8.31 -26.67 -10.42
N TYR A 303 7.64 -25.55 -10.12
CA TYR A 303 7.57 -24.97 -8.79
C TYR A 303 7.06 -25.97 -7.74
N ASN A 304 5.90 -26.59 -7.97
CA ASN A 304 5.31 -27.55 -7.05
C ASN A 304 6.19 -28.79 -6.90
N ALA A 305 6.86 -29.24 -7.98
CA ALA A 305 7.81 -30.33 -7.89
C ALA A 305 9.00 -30.01 -6.96
N GLY A 306 9.61 -28.83 -7.10
CA GLY A 306 10.71 -28.42 -6.22
C GLY A 306 10.27 -28.22 -4.77
N ARG A 307 9.09 -27.62 -4.56
CA ARG A 307 8.53 -27.38 -3.23
C ARG A 307 8.18 -28.70 -2.52
N GLU A 308 7.47 -29.60 -3.17
CA GLU A 308 7.09 -30.89 -2.57
C GLU A 308 8.30 -31.84 -2.42
N LEU A 309 9.31 -31.77 -3.29
CA LEU A 309 10.59 -32.45 -3.05
C LEU A 309 11.24 -31.97 -1.74
N SER A 310 11.25 -30.65 -1.51
CA SER A 310 11.86 -30.05 -0.31
C SER A 310 11.12 -30.40 0.97
N ARG A 311 9.81 -30.65 0.89
CA ARG A 311 8.99 -31.08 2.02
C ARG A 311 9.44 -32.42 2.60
N PHE A 312 10.09 -33.28 1.81
CA PHE A 312 10.66 -34.54 2.32
C PHE A 312 11.85 -34.35 3.27
N VAL A 313 12.46 -33.15 3.36
CA VAL A 313 13.55 -32.89 4.30
C VAL A 313 13.10 -33.03 5.76
N GLN A 314 11.81 -32.87 6.05
CA GLN A 314 11.26 -33.12 7.40
C GLN A 314 11.44 -34.59 7.86
N HIS A 315 11.61 -35.53 6.92
CA HIS A 315 11.69 -36.95 7.21
C HIS A 315 13.15 -37.40 7.33
N ALA A 316 13.61 -37.66 8.56
CA ALA A 316 15.00 -37.99 8.86
C ALA A 316 15.59 -39.13 8.00
N SER A 317 14.80 -40.17 7.68
CA SER A 317 15.20 -41.30 6.84
C SER A 317 15.52 -40.93 5.40
N LEU A 318 14.98 -39.81 4.91
CA LEU A 318 15.08 -39.37 3.51
C LEU A 318 16.07 -38.19 3.33
N GLN A 319 16.45 -37.51 4.41
CA GLN A 319 17.33 -36.34 4.38
C GLN A 319 18.61 -36.56 3.57
N ALA A 320 19.30 -37.69 3.76
CA ALA A 320 20.56 -37.98 3.06
C ALA A 320 20.44 -37.95 1.53
N LYS A 321 19.25 -38.29 0.99
CA LYS A 321 18.97 -38.24 -0.44
C LYS A 321 18.40 -36.89 -0.89
N VAL A 322 17.53 -36.29 -0.09
CA VAL A 322 16.79 -35.08 -0.47
C VAL A 322 17.64 -33.82 -0.34
N ARG A 323 18.44 -33.66 0.71
CA ARG A 323 19.24 -32.43 0.92
C ARG A 323 20.13 -32.07 -0.27
N PRO A 324 20.89 -33.01 -0.89
CA PRO A 324 21.68 -32.71 -2.09
C PRO A 324 20.83 -32.25 -3.29
N MET A 325 19.63 -32.81 -3.46
CA MET A 325 18.71 -32.42 -4.54
C MET A 325 18.18 -31.00 -4.34
N VAL A 326 17.71 -30.68 -3.13
CA VAL A 326 17.24 -29.34 -2.77
C VAL A 326 18.34 -28.30 -2.94
N LYS A 327 19.56 -28.59 -2.45
CA LYS A 327 20.73 -27.73 -2.65
C LYS A 327 21.05 -27.51 -4.14
N ALA A 328 20.93 -28.54 -4.96
CA ALA A 328 21.16 -28.43 -6.40
C ALA A 328 20.09 -27.56 -7.09
N LEU A 329 18.82 -27.63 -6.67
CA LEU A 329 17.75 -26.78 -7.18
C LEU A 329 17.93 -25.30 -6.75
N ILE A 330 18.35 -25.05 -5.50
CA ILE A 330 18.73 -23.70 -5.04
C ILE A 330 19.85 -23.15 -5.92
N GLY A 331 20.91 -23.94 -6.17
CA GLY A 331 22.03 -23.52 -7.02
C GLY A 331 21.70 -23.33 -8.51
N ARG A 332 20.54 -23.83 -8.97
CA ARG A 332 20.03 -23.66 -10.36
C ARG A 332 19.03 -22.53 -10.50
N SER A 333 18.60 -21.93 -9.39
CA SER A 333 17.67 -20.82 -9.34
C SER A 333 18.36 -19.58 -8.78
N ALA A 334 17.75 -18.43 -8.95
CA ALA A 334 18.27 -17.15 -8.48
C ALA A 334 17.19 -16.40 -7.72
N ILE A 335 17.61 -15.47 -6.84
CA ILE A 335 16.70 -14.61 -6.08
C ILE A 335 15.82 -13.77 -7.02
N THR A 336 16.30 -13.40 -8.19
CA THR A 336 15.57 -12.58 -9.17
C THR A 336 15.37 -13.30 -10.51
N GLY A 337 14.48 -12.74 -11.35
CA GLY A 337 14.24 -13.22 -12.69
C GLY A 337 13.34 -14.47 -12.74
N PRO A 338 13.35 -15.21 -13.87
CA PRO A 338 12.38 -16.27 -14.15
C PRO A 338 12.34 -17.42 -13.14
N THR A 339 13.38 -17.60 -12.32
CA THR A 339 13.47 -18.70 -11.35
C THR A 339 13.25 -18.27 -9.90
N ALA A 340 12.94 -16.99 -9.66
CA ALA A 340 12.79 -16.41 -8.32
C ALA A 340 11.81 -17.18 -7.43
N LYS A 341 10.62 -17.51 -7.96
CA LYS A 341 9.60 -18.29 -7.23
C LYS A 341 10.15 -19.62 -6.71
N MET A 342 10.97 -20.31 -7.52
CA MET A 342 11.61 -21.55 -7.09
C MET A 342 12.62 -21.29 -5.98
N TRP A 343 13.53 -20.32 -6.16
CA TRP A 343 14.56 -20.04 -5.16
C TRP A 343 13.95 -19.67 -3.81
N VAL A 344 12.96 -18.77 -3.80
CA VAL A 344 12.28 -18.32 -2.58
C VAL A 344 11.56 -19.49 -1.90
N ALA A 345 10.80 -20.30 -2.64
CA ALA A 345 10.10 -21.44 -2.06
C ALA A 345 11.06 -22.49 -1.46
N LEU A 346 12.20 -22.75 -2.09
CA LEU A 346 13.19 -23.68 -1.55
C LEU A 346 13.86 -23.13 -0.30
N ALA A 347 14.24 -21.85 -0.29
CA ALA A 347 14.83 -21.19 0.87
C ALA A 347 13.87 -21.19 2.07
N ASP A 348 12.60 -20.87 1.83
CA ASP A 348 11.53 -20.88 2.83
C ASP A 348 11.27 -22.29 3.40
N MET A 349 11.25 -23.31 2.54
CA MET A 349 11.11 -24.71 2.97
C MET A 349 12.32 -25.20 3.78
N VAL A 350 13.54 -24.76 3.44
CA VAL A 350 14.75 -25.06 4.23
C VAL A 350 14.68 -24.35 5.58
N ASP A 351 14.27 -23.08 5.61
CA ASP A 351 14.10 -22.34 6.86
C ASP A 351 13.08 -23.04 7.78
N TYR A 352 11.97 -23.53 7.24
CA TYR A 352 10.96 -24.17 8.06
C TYR A 352 11.34 -25.60 8.53
N TYR A 353 11.81 -26.46 7.61
CA TYR A 353 12.02 -27.88 7.91
C TYR A 353 13.47 -28.26 8.26
N ASP A 354 14.45 -27.40 7.96
CA ASP A 354 15.87 -27.74 8.07
C ASP A 354 16.77 -26.55 8.47
N ASN A 355 16.22 -25.57 9.22
CA ASN A 355 16.93 -24.35 9.63
C ASN A 355 18.32 -24.64 10.22
N ALA A 356 18.42 -25.68 11.06
CA ALA A 356 19.68 -26.08 11.70
C ALA A 356 20.81 -26.41 10.69
N ASN A 357 20.46 -26.69 9.44
CA ASN A 357 21.39 -26.97 8.34
C ASN A 357 21.35 -25.90 7.24
N CYS A 358 20.77 -24.72 7.47
CA CYS A 358 20.65 -23.65 6.48
C CYS A 358 21.99 -23.28 5.80
N SER A 359 23.11 -23.43 6.51
CA SER A 359 24.46 -23.10 6.03
C SER A 359 24.93 -24.07 4.93
N TYR A 360 24.43 -25.31 4.96
CA TYR A 360 24.68 -26.27 3.89
C TYR A 360 24.10 -25.80 2.55
N TYR A 361 22.97 -25.11 2.58
CA TYR A 361 22.27 -24.59 1.40
C TYR A 361 22.69 -23.16 1.03
N GLY A 362 23.24 -22.40 1.98
CA GLY A 362 23.58 -20.98 1.79
C GLY A 362 22.40 -20.03 1.96
N VAL A 363 21.40 -20.41 2.77
CA VAL A 363 20.11 -19.69 2.90
C VAL A 363 19.77 -19.30 4.34
N CYS A 364 20.74 -19.29 5.27
CA CYS A 364 20.50 -18.93 6.68
C CYS A 364 19.93 -17.52 6.86
N ASP A 365 20.29 -16.60 5.96
CA ASP A 365 19.88 -15.20 5.96
C ASP A 365 19.05 -14.88 4.71
N TYR A 366 18.31 -15.86 4.18
CA TYR A 366 17.60 -15.71 2.89
C TYR A 366 16.69 -14.47 2.84
N ARG A 367 15.99 -14.12 3.93
CA ARG A 367 15.18 -12.90 3.99
C ARG A 367 16.03 -11.64 3.79
N ALA A 368 17.20 -11.57 4.42
CA ALA A 368 18.13 -10.46 4.22
C ALA A 368 18.70 -10.44 2.79
N GLN A 369 19.01 -11.60 2.22
CA GLN A 369 19.45 -11.71 0.82
C GLN A 369 18.36 -11.20 -0.14
N ILE A 370 17.10 -11.59 0.07
CA ILE A 370 15.95 -11.12 -0.72
C ILE A 370 15.79 -9.61 -0.54
N MET A 371 15.74 -9.09 0.70
CA MET A 371 15.58 -7.65 0.94
C MET A 371 16.68 -6.82 0.25
N ALA A 372 17.94 -7.24 0.36
CA ALA A 372 19.05 -6.52 -0.25
C ALA A 372 19.03 -6.56 -1.78
N THR A 373 18.56 -7.66 -2.37
CA THR A 373 18.57 -7.85 -3.83
C THR A 373 17.32 -7.28 -4.50
N VAL A 374 16.16 -7.45 -3.88
CA VAL A 374 14.83 -7.17 -4.44
C VAL A 374 14.30 -5.83 -3.98
N LEU A 375 14.66 -5.34 -2.80
CA LEU A 375 14.19 -4.05 -2.27
C LEU A 375 15.36 -3.10 -1.95
N PRO A 376 16.22 -2.78 -2.95
CA PRO A 376 17.46 -2.04 -2.72
C PRO A 376 17.22 -0.54 -2.43
N ILE A 377 16.07 0.00 -2.83
CA ILE A 377 15.75 1.41 -2.64
C ILE A 377 15.20 1.61 -1.23
N SER A 378 15.79 2.52 -0.47
CA SER A 378 15.28 2.95 0.85
C SER A 378 15.33 4.48 0.89
N HIS A 379 14.19 5.10 1.13
CA HIS A 379 14.01 6.55 1.09
C HIS A 379 13.19 7.03 2.29
N ASP A 380 13.74 7.96 3.06
CA ASP A 380 13.03 8.59 4.17
C ASP A 380 12.21 9.78 3.64
N CYS A 381 10.88 9.67 3.69
CA CYS A 381 9.98 10.79 3.38
C CYS A 381 9.98 11.82 4.52
N GLY A 382 10.35 11.40 5.74
CA GLY A 382 10.38 12.20 6.95
C GLY A 382 10.71 11.32 8.17
N PRO A 383 10.58 11.86 9.41
CA PRO A 383 10.91 11.11 10.62
C PRO A 383 9.94 9.95 10.91
N THR A 384 8.73 9.98 10.35
CA THR A 384 7.64 9.04 10.62
C THR A 384 7.28 8.15 9.43
N LEU A 385 7.97 8.28 8.29
CA LEU A 385 7.62 7.57 7.07
C LEU A 385 8.86 7.24 6.23
N ARG A 386 9.02 5.97 5.89
CA ARG A 386 10.04 5.44 4.99
C ARG A 386 9.38 4.65 3.86
N ILE A 387 9.89 4.81 2.65
CA ILE A 387 9.56 3.93 1.51
C ILE A 387 10.77 3.02 1.24
N ARG A 388 10.51 1.72 1.18
CA ARG A 388 11.42 0.69 0.70
C ARG A 388 10.86 0.13 -0.61
N ALA A 389 11.63 0.09 -1.69
CA ALA A 389 11.09 -0.25 -3.00
C ALA A 389 12.03 -1.10 -3.86
N GLN A 390 11.43 -1.84 -4.79
CA GLN A 390 12.14 -2.65 -5.79
C GLN A 390 12.62 -1.79 -6.96
N ASP A 391 11.70 -1.09 -7.60
CA ASP A 391 11.98 -0.15 -8.68
C ASP A 391 11.01 1.03 -8.59
N ILE A 392 11.57 2.23 -8.47
CA ILE A 392 10.82 3.48 -8.40
C ILE A 392 11.79 4.64 -8.64
N THR A 393 11.40 5.60 -9.48
CA THR A 393 12.22 6.79 -9.74
C THR A 393 12.16 7.77 -8.57
N THR A 394 13.16 8.65 -8.45
CA THR A 394 13.15 9.72 -7.43
C THR A 394 11.93 10.63 -7.54
N ALA A 395 11.44 10.91 -8.77
CA ALA A 395 10.24 11.73 -8.96
C ALA A 395 8.98 11.04 -8.42
N GLN A 396 8.82 9.74 -8.68
CA GLN A 396 7.71 8.93 -8.17
C GLN A 396 7.77 8.76 -6.64
N LEU A 397 8.98 8.59 -6.07
CA LEU A 397 9.19 8.58 -4.62
C LEU A 397 8.72 9.88 -3.99
N ASN A 398 9.20 11.03 -4.51
CA ASN A 398 8.82 12.34 -3.99
C ASN A 398 7.31 12.58 -4.09
N ALA A 399 6.68 12.19 -5.21
CA ALA A 399 5.23 12.29 -5.38
C ALA A 399 4.46 11.40 -4.39
N SER A 400 4.93 10.18 -4.16
CA SER A 400 4.33 9.25 -3.19
C SER A 400 4.46 9.78 -1.76
N CYS A 401 5.65 10.25 -1.37
CA CYS A 401 5.88 10.89 -0.07
C CYS A 401 4.97 12.11 0.13
N ALA A 402 4.85 12.99 -0.88
CA ALA A 402 3.99 14.16 -0.81
C ALA A 402 2.51 13.77 -0.68
N SER A 403 2.06 12.75 -1.41
CA SER A 403 0.68 12.26 -1.33
C SER A 403 0.36 11.74 0.08
N LEU A 404 1.24 10.94 0.68
CA LEU A 404 1.06 10.40 2.03
C LEU A 404 1.09 11.52 3.08
N ALA A 405 2.01 12.47 2.98
CA ALA A 405 2.08 13.61 3.91
C ALA A 405 0.84 14.51 3.85
N ASN A 406 0.28 14.74 2.66
CA ASN A 406 -0.95 15.52 2.50
C ASN A 406 -2.17 14.75 3.00
N GLN A 407 -2.22 13.42 2.77
CA GLN A 407 -3.30 12.59 3.31
C GLN A 407 -3.27 12.53 4.84
N ASP A 408 -2.08 12.49 5.44
CA ASP A 408 -1.88 12.56 6.89
C ASP A 408 -2.56 13.81 7.48
N ALA A 409 -2.26 14.98 6.91
CA ALA A 409 -2.89 16.24 7.31
C ALA A 409 -4.42 16.25 7.09
N TYR A 410 -4.89 15.66 5.99
CA TYR A 410 -6.31 15.51 5.69
C TYR A 410 -7.03 14.61 6.72
N PHE A 411 -6.43 13.47 7.06
CA PHE A 411 -6.97 12.55 8.05
C PHE A 411 -7.12 13.23 9.42
N HIS A 412 -6.07 13.91 9.87
CA HIS A 412 -6.07 14.60 11.17
C HIS A 412 -7.12 15.73 11.24
N SER A 413 -7.36 16.45 10.13
CA SER A 413 -8.42 17.47 10.09
C SER A 413 -9.83 16.86 10.14
N LEU A 414 -9.99 15.66 9.59
CA LEU A 414 -11.24 14.91 9.57
C LEU A 414 -11.58 14.34 10.96
N VAL A 415 -10.64 13.63 11.60
CA VAL A 415 -10.91 12.90 12.86
C VAL A 415 -10.61 13.69 14.12
N LYS A 416 -9.84 14.79 13.99
CA LYS A 416 -9.52 15.72 15.08
C LYS A 416 -8.99 15.01 16.33
N ASP A 417 -8.06 14.08 16.15
CA ASP A 417 -7.40 13.36 17.24
C ASP A 417 -6.46 14.28 18.03
N GLY A 418 -6.04 13.79 19.20
CA GLY A 418 -5.09 14.47 20.08
C GLY A 418 -3.66 13.95 19.95
N GLY A 419 -3.33 13.23 18.87
CA GLY A 419 -2.13 12.41 18.74
C GLY A 419 -2.41 10.91 18.91
N PRO A 420 -1.36 10.07 18.93
CA PRO A 420 -1.51 8.62 18.96
C PRO A 420 -2.35 8.13 20.15
N VAL A 421 -3.09 7.05 19.94
CA VAL A 421 -3.85 6.39 21.01
C VAL A 421 -2.92 5.93 22.13
N ALA A 422 -3.49 5.74 23.33
CA ALA A 422 -2.72 5.24 24.45
C ALA A 422 -2.03 3.91 24.10
N ASP A 423 -0.84 3.70 24.66
CA ASP A 423 0.00 2.51 24.47
C ASP A 423 0.51 2.24 23.05
N ASP A 424 0.16 3.02 22.02
CA ASP A 424 0.85 2.93 20.72
C ASP A 424 2.28 3.49 20.84
N ARG A 425 3.27 2.63 20.57
CA ARG A 425 4.71 2.94 20.60
C ARG A 425 5.36 2.94 19.21
N ASN A 426 4.58 2.87 18.14
CA ASN A 426 5.10 3.00 16.79
C ASN A 426 5.76 4.38 16.62
N THR A 427 6.84 4.44 15.85
CA THR A 427 7.55 5.71 15.57
C THR A 427 7.50 6.09 14.09
N SER A 428 7.42 5.09 13.20
CA SER A 428 7.44 5.30 11.76
C SER A 428 6.76 4.17 11.01
N LEU A 429 6.07 4.49 9.92
CA LEU A 429 5.59 3.52 8.94
C LEU A 429 6.69 3.20 7.91
N GLU A 430 6.84 1.92 7.56
CA GLU A 430 7.63 1.49 6.40
C GLU A 430 6.68 1.03 5.28
N VAL A 431 6.64 1.77 4.18
CA VAL A 431 5.89 1.39 2.97
C VAL A 431 6.82 0.57 2.07
N VAL A 432 6.47 -0.69 1.82
CA VAL A 432 7.23 -1.62 0.98
C VAL A 432 6.55 -1.73 -0.38
N VAL A 433 7.28 -1.44 -1.46
CA VAL A 433 6.73 -1.38 -2.82
C VAL A 433 7.48 -2.34 -3.75
N PHE A 434 6.83 -3.42 -4.15
CA PHE A 434 7.32 -4.33 -5.19
C PHE A 434 7.02 -3.77 -6.58
N ASN A 435 7.81 -4.16 -7.58
CA ASN A 435 7.68 -3.67 -8.95
C ASN A 435 6.43 -4.23 -9.68
N SER A 436 5.87 -5.33 -9.20
CA SER A 436 4.68 -5.92 -9.81
C SER A 436 3.92 -6.82 -8.84
N SER A 437 2.67 -7.14 -9.17
CA SER A 437 1.90 -8.18 -8.46
C SER A 437 2.62 -9.54 -8.47
N VAL A 438 3.36 -9.86 -9.52
CA VAL A 438 4.15 -11.11 -9.61
C VAL A 438 5.30 -11.10 -8.62
N ASP A 439 6.02 -9.98 -8.49
CA ASP A 439 7.08 -9.83 -7.49
C ASP A 439 6.51 -9.87 -6.06
N TYR A 440 5.39 -9.17 -5.82
CA TYR A 440 4.68 -9.22 -4.54
C TYR A 440 4.33 -10.65 -4.13
N GLN A 441 3.70 -11.43 -5.04
CA GLN A 441 3.38 -12.84 -4.82
C GLN A 441 4.62 -13.73 -4.64
N THR A 442 5.76 -13.33 -5.17
CA THR A 442 7.01 -14.11 -5.08
C THR A 442 7.71 -13.89 -3.75
N TYR A 443 7.76 -12.64 -3.25
CA TYR A 443 8.65 -12.29 -2.13
C TYR A 443 7.92 -11.88 -0.86
N ALA A 444 6.73 -11.27 -0.95
CA ALA A 444 6.13 -10.61 0.21
C ALA A 444 5.75 -11.60 1.32
N GLY A 445 5.19 -12.75 0.94
CA GLY A 445 4.89 -13.83 1.90
C GLY A 445 6.14 -14.34 2.61
N ALA A 446 7.23 -14.57 1.87
CA ALA A 446 8.50 -15.05 2.44
C ALA A 446 9.24 -14.01 3.30
N LEU A 447 9.05 -12.72 3.04
CA LEU A 447 9.70 -11.63 3.77
C LEU A 447 8.95 -11.23 5.04
N TYR A 448 7.63 -11.17 4.96
CA TYR A 448 6.78 -10.51 5.96
C TYR A 448 5.71 -11.43 6.55
N ASP A 449 5.66 -12.69 6.12
CA ASP A 449 4.70 -13.67 6.58
C ASP A 449 3.26 -13.18 6.37
N ILE A 450 2.89 -12.93 5.11
CA ILE A 450 1.58 -12.37 4.71
C ILE A 450 0.93 -13.16 3.57
N ALA A 451 -0.41 -13.15 3.49
CA ALA A 451 -1.12 -13.51 2.26
C ALA A 451 -0.78 -12.54 1.14
N THR A 452 -0.60 -13.07 -0.07
CA THR A 452 -0.27 -12.27 -1.26
C THR A 452 -1.38 -12.23 -2.31
N ASN A 453 -2.59 -12.69 -1.96
CA ASN A 453 -3.78 -12.62 -2.82
C ASN A 453 -4.63 -11.39 -2.47
N ASN A 454 -4.00 -10.21 -2.53
CA ASN A 454 -4.61 -8.91 -2.21
C ASN A 454 -3.88 -7.78 -2.96
N GLY A 455 -4.46 -6.58 -2.95
CA GLY A 455 -3.89 -5.37 -3.56
C GLY A 455 -2.77 -4.70 -2.76
N GLY A 456 -2.28 -5.37 -1.72
CA GLY A 456 -1.44 -4.81 -0.67
C GLY A 456 -2.07 -5.02 0.71
N MET A 457 -1.26 -4.89 1.75
CA MET A 457 -1.69 -5.16 3.13
C MET A 457 -0.97 -4.27 4.13
N TYR A 458 -1.73 -3.63 5.02
CA TYR A 458 -1.23 -3.05 6.24
C TYR A 458 -0.98 -4.13 7.32
N LEU A 459 0.26 -4.20 7.79
CA LEU A 459 0.73 -5.05 8.87
C LEU A 459 1.10 -4.18 10.07
N GLU A 460 0.18 -4.07 11.03
CA GLU A 460 0.37 -3.25 12.23
C GLU A 460 1.42 -3.83 13.19
N GLY A 461 1.47 -5.16 13.33
CA GLY A 461 2.31 -5.83 14.31
C GLY A 461 1.75 -5.68 15.73
N SER A 462 2.62 -5.38 16.70
CA SER A 462 2.25 -5.22 18.11
C SER A 462 2.51 -3.77 18.56
N PRO A 463 1.54 -2.84 18.41
CA PRO A 463 1.76 -1.42 18.63
C PRO A 463 2.20 -1.09 20.07
N GLY A 464 1.83 -1.92 21.05
CA GLY A 464 2.26 -1.80 22.44
C GLY A 464 3.74 -2.10 22.72
N VAL A 465 4.45 -2.74 21.78
CA VAL A 465 5.83 -3.20 21.96
C VAL A 465 6.82 -2.17 21.43
N ALA A 466 7.82 -1.80 22.26
CA ALA A 466 8.86 -0.88 21.82
C ALA A 466 9.68 -1.49 20.67
N GLY A 467 9.85 -0.73 19.58
CA GLY A 467 10.53 -1.20 18.37
C GLY A 467 9.64 -1.94 17.38
N ASN A 468 8.31 -1.96 17.60
CA ASN A 468 7.38 -2.41 16.57
C ASN A 468 7.52 -1.57 15.29
N GLN A 469 7.51 -2.24 14.13
CA GLN A 469 7.64 -1.60 12.82
C GLN A 469 6.37 -1.89 12.02
N PRO A 470 5.38 -0.98 12.02
CA PRO A 470 4.21 -1.12 11.17
C PRO A 470 4.64 -1.01 9.70
N ARG A 471 4.01 -1.79 8.82
CA ARG A 471 4.32 -1.82 7.39
C ARG A 471 3.08 -1.75 6.54
N PHE A 472 3.15 -1.00 5.45
CA PHE A 472 2.21 -1.16 4.34
C PHE A 472 2.97 -1.82 3.20
N ILE A 473 2.55 -3.02 2.79
CA ILE A 473 3.27 -3.84 1.81
C ILE A 473 2.41 -3.90 0.53
N ALA A 474 2.97 -3.46 -0.59
CA ALA A 474 2.22 -3.17 -1.81
C ALA A 474 3.05 -3.42 -3.07
N TYR A 475 2.45 -3.13 -4.24
CA TYR A 475 3.14 -3.19 -5.52
C TYR A 475 2.67 -2.08 -6.48
N GLU A 476 3.45 -1.84 -7.54
CA GLU A 476 3.07 -0.94 -8.62
C GLU A 476 1.81 -1.43 -9.34
N ASP A 477 0.86 -0.52 -9.53
CA ASP A 477 -0.36 -0.78 -10.28
C ASP A 477 -0.10 -0.77 -11.79
N THR A 478 0.14 -1.95 -12.35
CA THR A 478 0.42 -2.10 -13.78
C THR A 478 -0.77 -1.77 -14.69
N ARG A 479 -2.00 -1.60 -14.15
CA ARG A 479 -3.21 -1.31 -14.95
C ARG A 479 -3.24 0.12 -15.47
N VAL A 480 -2.54 1.04 -14.80
CA VAL A 480 -2.50 2.47 -15.14
C VAL A 480 -1.27 2.88 -15.94
N LEU A 481 -0.44 1.91 -16.35
CA LEU A 481 0.74 2.16 -17.17
C LEU A 481 0.39 2.92 -18.46
N PRO A 482 1.24 3.87 -18.89
CA PRO A 482 2.57 4.18 -18.37
C PRO A 482 2.59 5.12 -17.14
N THR A 483 1.42 5.47 -16.58
CA THR A 483 1.37 6.26 -15.34
C THR A 483 1.76 5.38 -14.17
N PHE A 484 2.61 5.89 -13.28
CA PHE A 484 2.99 5.19 -12.06
C PHE A 484 1.96 5.43 -10.96
N ALA A 485 1.52 4.35 -10.31
CA ALA A 485 0.78 4.39 -9.06
C ALA A 485 1.15 3.18 -8.22
N ILE A 486 1.13 3.33 -6.90
CA ILE A 486 1.18 2.20 -5.97
C ILE A 486 -0.26 1.77 -5.72
N TRP A 487 -0.57 0.49 -5.93
CA TRP A 487 -1.92 -0.03 -5.76
C TRP A 487 -2.42 0.24 -4.34
N ASN A 488 -3.65 0.76 -4.21
CA ASN A 488 -4.33 1.07 -2.94
C ASN A 488 -3.53 1.94 -1.94
N LEU A 489 -2.55 2.72 -2.40
CA LEU A 489 -1.66 3.51 -1.53
C LEU A 489 -2.40 4.31 -0.44
N ASN A 490 -3.39 5.11 -0.86
CA ASN A 490 -4.11 5.98 0.06
C ASN A 490 -5.14 5.21 0.91
N HIS A 491 -5.67 4.08 0.44
CA HIS A 491 -6.55 3.22 1.25
C HIS A 491 -5.76 2.64 2.42
N GLU A 492 -4.65 1.98 2.13
CA GLU A 492 -3.86 1.25 3.13
C GLU A 492 -3.10 2.20 4.07
N TYR A 493 -2.71 3.39 3.62
CA TYR A 493 -2.18 4.41 4.52
C TYR A 493 -3.23 4.86 5.56
N THR A 494 -4.52 4.85 5.20
CA THR A 494 -5.58 5.16 6.16
C THR A 494 -5.65 4.11 7.26
N HIS A 495 -5.44 2.82 6.97
CA HIS A 495 -5.41 1.78 8.00
C HIS A 495 -4.32 2.03 9.05
N TYR A 496 -3.13 2.47 8.63
CA TYR A 496 -2.08 2.90 9.55
C TYR A 496 -2.51 4.09 10.42
N LEU A 497 -3.10 5.12 9.81
CA LEU A 497 -3.56 6.29 10.55
C LEU A 497 -4.71 5.95 11.51
N ASP A 498 -5.67 5.13 11.09
CA ASP A 498 -6.81 4.71 11.90
C ASP A 498 -6.35 3.86 13.09
N GLY A 499 -5.47 2.88 12.86
CA GLY A 499 -4.82 2.08 13.90
C GLY A 499 -4.10 2.97 14.92
N ARG A 500 -3.27 3.90 14.45
CA ARG A 500 -2.44 4.74 15.32
C ARG A 500 -3.22 5.80 16.09
N PHE A 501 -4.25 6.40 15.50
CA PHE A 501 -4.88 7.63 16.03
C PHE A 501 -6.34 7.47 16.45
N ASN A 502 -7.00 6.37 16.07
CA ASN A 502 -8.41 6.14 16.39
C ASN A 502 -8.65 4.81 17.10
N MET A 503 -7.91 3.75 16.81
CA MET A 503 -8.20 2.39 17.29
C MET A 503 -7.22 1.94 18.38
N TYR A 504 -7.66 1.82 19.63
CA TYR A 504 -6.77 1.39 20.72
C TYR A 504 -6.41 -0.11 20.66
N GLY A 505 -5.12 -0.44 20.77
CA GLY A 505 -4.64 -1.81 20.82
C GLY A 505 -4.19 -2.32 19.45
N ASP A 506 -4.09 -3.64 19.30
CA ASP A 506 -3.81 -4.27 18.02
C ASP A 506 -5.10 -4.54 17.23
N PHE A 507 -4.97 -5.03 16.00
CA PHE A 507 -6.09 -5.48 15.18
C PHE A 507 -7.05 -6.43 15.92
N ASN A 508 -6.56 -7.36 16.75
CA ASN A 508 -7.47 -8.28 17.46
C ASN A 508 -8.33 -7.55 18.51
N ALA A 509 -7.79 -6.53 19.17
CA ALA A 509 -8.56 -5.69 20.08
C ALA A 509 -9.72 -4.99 19.36
N SER A 510 -9.47 -4.41 18.18
CA SER A 510 -10.49 -3.70 17.41
C SER A 510 -11.58 -4.61 16.83
N GLN A 511 -11.25 -5.88 16.59
CA GLN A 511 -12.19 -6.89 16.08
C GLN A 511 -13.06 -7.55 17.18
N SER A 512 -12.91 -7.16 18.45
CA SER A 512 -13.73 -7.67 19.57
C SER A 512 -15.23 -7.33 19.46
N THR A 513 -15.57 -6.35 18.61
CA THR A 513 -16.94 -6.06 18.16
C THR A 513 -16.93 -5.81 16.64
N PRO A 514 -18.07 -5.88 15.94
CA PRO A 514 -18.12 -5.58 14.50
C PRO A 514 -17.67 -4.14 14.19
N THR A 515 -16.44 -4.00 13.69
CA THR A 515 -15.81 -2.73 13.30
C THR A 515 -15.38 -2.71 11.83
N THR A 516 -15.44 -3.84 11.11
CA THR A 516 -15.04 -3.98 9.71
C THR A 516 -15.66 -2.93 8.78
N TRP A 517 -16.94 -2.59 8.97
CA TRP A 517 -17.60 -1.53 8.18
C TRP A 517 -16.95 -0.16 8.33
N TRP A 518 -16.42 0.12 9.53
CA TRP A 518 -15.68 1.34 9.82
C TRP A 518 -14.28 1.21 9.23
N THR A 519 -13.52 0.18 9.58
CA THR A 519 -12.13 0.01 9.14
C THR A 519 -12.00 0.11 7.62
N GLU A 520 -12.73 -0.71 6.86
CA GLU A 520 -12.64 -0.68 5.39
C GLU A 520 -13.40 0.51 4.79
N GLY A 521 -14.59 0.83 5.31
CA GLY A 521 -15.40 1.93 4.79
C GLY A 521 -14.75 3.31 5.01
N PHE A 522 -14.01 3.47 6.10
CA PHE A 522 -13.30 4.69 6.44
C PHE A 522 -12.03 4.84 5.62
N ALA A 523 -11.29 3.75 5.42
CA ALA A 523 -10.17 3.73 4.48
C ALA A 523 -10.61 4.09 3.04
N GLU A 524 -11.74 3.54 2.58
CA GLU A 524 -12.33 3.90 1.30
C GLU A 524 -12.74 5.38 1.29
N TYR A 525 -13.41 5.86 2.34
CA TYR A 525 -13.89 7.23 2.42
C TYR A 525 -12.74 8.23 2.37
N VAL A 526 -11.71 8.02 3.19
CA VAL A 526 -10.51 8.87 3.21
C VAL A 526 -9.80 8.81 1.86
N SER A 527 -9.57 7.61 1.31
CA SER A 527 -8.87 7.43 0.03
C SER A 527 -9.55 8.17 -1.12
N TYR A 528 -10.86 7.96 -1.32
CA TYR A 528 -11.61 8.59 -2.41
C TYR A 528 -11.79 10.09 -2.19
N SER A 529 -12.04 10.52 -0.94
CA SER A 529 -12.29 11.93 -0.64
C SER A 529 -11.02 12.77 -0.70
N TYR A 530 -9.90 12.26 -0.18
CA TYR A 530 -8.59 12.92 -0.26
C TYR A 530 -8.11 13.10 -1.70
N ARG A 531 -8.29 12.07 -2.54
CA ARG A 531 -7.89 12.12 -3.96
C ARG A 531 -8.87 12.90 -4.84
N ASP A 532 -10.00 13.35 -4.28
CA ASP A 532 -11.12 13.95 -5.01
C ASP A 532 -11.61 13.07 -6.17
N VAL A 533 -11.76 11.77 -5.89
CA VAL A 533 -12.26 10.77 -6.85
C VAL A 533 -13.67 10.36 -6.47
N VAL A 534 -14.56 10.27 -7.46
CA VAL A 534 -15.92 9.78 -7.28
C VAL A 534 -15.89 8.26 -7.15
N TYR A 535 -16.56 7.72 -6.12
CA TYR A 535 -16.70 6.27 -5.96
C TYR A 535 -17.97 5.76 -6.67
N ASP A 536 -17.95 5.71 -8.00
CA ASP A 536 -19.12 5.38 -8.82
C ASP A 536 -19.76 4.02 -8.48
N ALA A 537 -18.93 3.02 -8.15
CA ALA A 537 -19.42 1.71 -7.75
C ALA A 537 -20.23 1.76 -6.45
N ALA A 538 -19.78 2.51 -5.43
CA ALA A 538 -20.54 2.70 -4.20
C ALA A 538 -21.83 3.51 -4.43
N ILE A 539 -21.78 4.55 -5.27
CA ILE A 539 -22.98 5.35 -5.62
C ILE A 539 -24.01 4.48 -6.35
N THR A 540 -23.57 3.56 -7.20
CA THR A 540 -24.45 2.59 -7.87
C THR A 540 -25.13 1.65 -6.85
N GLU A 541 -24.41 1.21 -5.82
CA GLU A 541 -25.01 0.42 -4.73
C GLU A 541 -26.03 1.23 -3.91
N ALA A 542 -25.78 2.52 -3.68
CA ALA A 542 -26.68 3.39 -2.93
C ALA A 542 -28.11 3.41 -3.51
N ALA A 543 -28.23 3.36 -4.85
CA ALA A 543 -29.51 3.31 -5.55
C ALA A 543 -30.35 2.06 -5.22
N LYS A 544 -29.68 0.95 -4.87
CA LYS A 544 -30.33 -0.35 -4.61
C LYS A 544 -30.97 -0.42 -3.22
N LYS A 545 -30.46 0.36 -2.25
CA LYS A 545 -30.92 0.35 -0.85
C LYS A 545 -30.93 -1.05 -0.23
N THR A 546 -29.94 -1.87 -0.59
CA THR A 546 -29.86 -3.29 -0.22
C THR A 546 -29.75 -3.49 1.30
N PHE A 547 -28.98 -2.65 2.00
CA PHE A 547 -28.76 -2.77 3.43
C PHE A 547 -29.23 -1.55 4.22
N THR A 548 -29.83 -1.80 5.38
CA THR A 548 -30.05 -0.79 6.41
C THR A 548 -28.72 -0.39 7.06
N LEU A 549 -28.64 0.83 7.60
CA LEU A 549 -27.43 1.29 8.30
C LEU A 549 -27.03 0.35 9.45
N ARG A 550 -28.01 -0.23 10.16
CA ARG A 550 -27.76 -1.19 11.23
C ARG A 550 -27.16 -2.50 10.72
N GLU A 551 -27.65 -3.03 9.60
CA GLU A 551 -27.02 -4.19 8.97
C GLU A 551 -25.57 -3.86 8.57
N VAL A 552 -25.31 -2.68 8.02
CA VAL A 552 -23.91 -2.29 7.72
C VAL A 552 -23.03 -2.29 8.99
N PHE A 553 -23.53 -1.80 10.13
CA PHE A 553 -22.79 -1.87 11.41
C PHE A 553 -22.49 -3.29 11.89
N ASP A 554 -23.21 -4.30 11.41
CA ASP A 554 -23.03 -5.71 11.78
C ASP A 554 -22.02 -6.43 10.87
N THR A 555 -21.40 -5.72 9.93
CA THR A 555 -20.44 -6.30 8.99
C THR A 555 -19.18 -6.75 9.72
N THR A 556 -18.82 -8.01 9.48
CA THR A 556 -17.55 -8.63 9.88
C THR A 556 -16.94 -9.25 8.63
N TYR A 557 -15.65 -9.54 8.67
CA TYR A 557 -14.99 -10.20 7.54
C TYR A 557 -15.40 -11.67 7.32
N GLU A 558 -16.18 -12.26 8.22
CA GLU A 558 -16.80 -13.59 8.01
C GLU A 558 -17.98 -13.52 7.03
N HIS A 559 -18.50 -12.32 6.76
CA HIS A 559 -19.50 -12.13 5.73
C HIS A 559 -18.80 -12.17 4.36
N GLU A 560 -19.16 -13.12 3.50
CA GLU A 560 -18.57 -13.32 2.16
C GLU A 560 -18.87 -12.16 1.15
N ASP A 561 -19.55 -11.10 1.59
CA ASP A 561 -19.97 -9.97 0.75
C ASP A 561 -18.97 -8.80 0.81
N THR A 562 -18.07 -8.76 -0.16
CA THR A 562 -17.14 -7.66 -0.40
C THR A 562 -17.84 -6.34 -0.72
N THR A 563 -19.02 -6.37 -1.35
CA THR A 563 -19.80 -5.17 -1.63
C THR A 563 -20.31 -4.55 -0.32
N ARG A 564 -20.81 -5.36 0.61
CA ARG A 564 -21.21 -4.89 1.95
C ARG A 564 -20.04 -4.31 2.73
N THR A 565 -18.86 -4.93 2.64
CA THR A 565 -17.67 -4.50 3.38
C THR A 565 -17.15 -3.14 2.92
N TYR A 566 -16.86 -2.98 1.63
CA TYR A 566 -16.17 -1.78 1.13
C TYR A 566 -17.14 -0.70 0.70
N ARG A 567 -18.07 -1.02 -0.20
CA ARG A 567 -18.96 -0.02 -0.82
C ARG A 567 -20.03 0.46 0.15
N TRP A 568 -20.68 -0.45 0.86
CA TRP A 568 -21.67 -0.06 1.87
C TRP A 568 -21.01 0.49 3.14
N GLY A 569 -19.83 -0.01 3.53
CA GLY A 569 -18.98 0.62 4.55
C GLY A 569 -18.69 2.09 4.22
N TYR A 570 -18.19 2.37 3.01
CA TYR A 570 -17.96 3.73 2.51
C TYR A 570 -19.20 4.62 2.62
N LEU A 571 -20.36 4.12 2.16
CA LEU A 571 -21.62 4.87 2.21
C LEU A 571 -22.03 5.19 3.65
N ALA A 572 -21.91 4.21 4.57
CA ALA A 572 -22.26 4.39 5.97
C ALA A 572 -21.35 5.42 6.66
N VAL A 573 -20.04 5.30 6.45
CA VAL A 573 -19.04 6.26 6.96
C VAL A 573 -19.32 7.66 6.41
N ARG A 574 -19.47 7.80 5.09
CA ARG A 574 -19.76 9.08 4.44
C ARG A 574 -21.04 9.73 4.98
N PHE A 575 -22.11 8.95 5.09
CA PHE A 575 -23.38 9.42 5.66
C PHE A 575 -23.20 9.96 7.08
N LEU A 576 -22.52 9.21 7.95
CA LEU A 576 -22.31 9.62 9.34
C LEU A 576 -21.42 10.87 9.43
N LEU A 577 -20.36 10.97 8.63
CA LEU A 577 -19.50 12.16 8.62
C LEU A 577 -20.24 13.39 8.08
N GLU A 578 -21.05 13.25 7.03
CA GLU A 578 -21.80 14.36 6.43
C GLU A 578 -23.01 14.81 7.26
N LYS A 579 -23.71 13.88 7.93
CA LYS A 579 -25.01 14.14 8.57
C LYS A 579 -24.97 14.05 10.09
N HIS A 580 -24.06 13.27 10.65
CA HIS A 580 -23.98 12.98 12.08
C HIS A 580 -22.55 13.06 12.66
N PRO A 581 -21.76 14.12 12.38
CA PRO A 581 -20.34 14.16 12.77
C PRO A 581 -20.12 14.14 14.29
N ALA A 582 -21.09 14.60 15.10
CA ALA A 582 -21.01 14.52 16.56
C ALA A 582 -21.08 13.08 17.09
N ASP A 583 -21.83 12.21 16.41
CA ASP A 583 -21.91 10.78 16.76
C ASP A 583 -20.63 10.06 16.36
N VAL A 584 -20.05 10.41 15.21
CA VAL A 584 -18.71 9.92 14.82
C VAL A 584 -17.67 10.30 15.88
N ALA A 585 -17.65 11.56 16.33
CA ALA A 585 -16.74 11.99 17.40
C ALA A 585 -16.94 11.19 18.71
N THR A 586 -18.19 10.83 19.04
CA THR A 586 -18.50 9.99 20.19
C THR A 586 -17.98 8.56 20.03
N VAL A 587 -18.16 7.96 18.85
CA VAL A 587 -17.68 6.61 18.53
C VAL A 587 -16.15 6.58 18.56
N LEU A 588 -15.48 7.53 17.90
CA LEU A 588 -14.03 7.64 17.90
C LEU A 588 -13.45 7.86 19.30
N GLY A 589 -14.12 8.65 20.14
CA GLY A 589 -13.72 8.81 21.54
C GLY A 589 -13.71 7.49 22.33
N ARG A 590 -14.62 6.56 22.00
CA ARG A 590 -14.68 5.23 22.62
C ARG A 590 -13.66 4.27 22.01
N TYR A 591 -13.48 4.27 20.69
CA TYR A 591 -12.44 3.47 20.03
C TYR A 591 -11.03 3.82 20.54
N ARG A 592 -10.73 5.12 20.69
CA ARG A 592 -9.45 5.62 21.23
C ARG A 592 -9.21 5.21 22.69
N ALA A 593 -10.29 4.94 23.43
CA ALA A 593 -10.24 4.49 24.82
C ALA A 593 -10.28 2.95 24.96
N GLY A 594 -10.39 2.20 23.86
CA GLY A 594 -10.58 0.75 23.88
C GLY A 594 -11.95 0.30 24.38
N ASP A 595 -12.94 1.20 24.45
CA ASP A 595 -14.32 0.90 24.84
C ASP A 595 -15.14 0.37 23.65
N TRP A 596 -14.72 -0.78 23.11
CA TRP A 596 -15.35 -1.42 21.95
C TRP A 596 -16.81 -1.76 22.21
N SER A 597 -17.11 -2.31 23.39
CA SER A 597 -18.48 -2.69 23.78
C SER A 597 -19.42 -1.48 23.93
N GLY A 598 -18.92 -0.37 24.48
CA GLY A 598 -19.69 0.87 24.61
C GLY A 598 -19.90 1.54 23.26
N ALA A 599 -18.91 1.53 22.37
CA ALA A 599 -19.05 2.04 21.01
C ALA A 599 -20.12 1.26 20.23
N ARG A 600 -20.07 -0.07 20.32
CA ARG A 600 -21.06 -0.96 19.73
C ARG A 600 -22.47 -0.71 20.28
N SER A 601 -22.59 -0.54 21.59
CA SER A 601 -23.87 -0.23 22.23
C SER A 601 -24.43 1.13 21.78
N PHE A 602 -23.56 2.13 21.60
CA PHE A 602 -23.94 3.44 21.08
C PHE A 602 -24.43 3.35 19.63
N LEU A 603 -23.64 2.75 18.73
CA LEU A 603 -23.99 2.57 17.32
C LEU A 603 -25.31 1.83 17.13
N THR A 604 -25.52 0.75 17.88
CA THR A 604 -26.75 -0.05 17.81
C THR A 604 -27.95 0.64 18.47
N GLY A 605 -27.75 1.72 19.23
CA GLY A 605 -28.82 2.57 19.76
C GLY A 605 -29.29 3.66 18.81
N LEU A 606 -28.54 3.95 17.73
CA LEU A 606 -28.89 4.98 16.75
C LEU A 606 -30.10 4.57 15.91
N ASN A 607 -30.97 5.52 15.60
CA ASN A 607 -32.10 5.30 14.69
C ASN A 607 -32.13 6.36 13.58
N TYR A 608 -31.41 6.08 12.50
CA TYR A 608 -31.29 6.95 11.32
C TYR A 608 -31.92 6.37 10.06
N THR A 609 -32.89 5.46 10.20
CA THR A 609 -33.47 4.73 9.05
C THR A 609 -34.03 5.67 7.98
N THR A 610 -34.77 6.71 8.37
CA THR A 610 -35.34 7.67 7.42
C THR A 610 -34.27 8.56 6.78
N ASP A 611 -33.34 9.07 7.59
CA ASP A 611 -32.28 9.96 7.13
C ASP A 611 -31.31 9.24 6.19
N TRP A 612 -30.93 8.01 6.54
CA TRP A 612 -30.13 7.11 5.70
C TRP A 612 -30.79 6.88 4.33
N ASN A 613 -32.07 6.50 4.30
CA ASN A 613 -32.77 6.24 3.05
C ASN A 613 -32.95 7.51 2.19
N THR A 614 -33.10 8.66 2.82
CA THR A 614 -33.20 9.96 2.14
C THR A 614 -31.85 10.34 1.55
N TRP A 615 -30.79 10.19 2.33
CA TRP A 615 -29.42 10.46 1.91
C TRP A 615 -28.98 9.54 0.75
N LEU A 616 -29.28 8.23 0.81
CA LEU A 616 -28.99 7.29 -0.28
C LEU A 616 -29.67 7.69 -1.59
N THR A 617 -30.93 8.12 -1.54
CA THR A 617 -31.64 8.62 -2.74
C THR A 617 -30.96 9.86 -3.31
N ALA A 618 -30.58 10.82 -2.45
CA ALA A 618 -29.86 12.00 -2.90
C ALA A 618 -28.50 11.63 -3.51
N CYS A 619 -27.75 10.73 -2.85
CA CYS A 619 -26.46 10.21 -3.27
C CYS A 619 -26.54 9.60 -4.68
N ALA A 620 -27.48 8.68 -4.89
CA ALA A 620 -27.76 8.04 -6.17
C ALA A 620 -28.21 9.03 -7.26
N SER A 621 -28.81 10.16 -6.89
CA SER A 621 -29.20 11.23 -7.83
C SER A 621 -28.07 12.23 -8.14
N GLY A 622 -26.85 11.96 -7.68
CA GLY A 622 -25.66 12.76 -7.98
C GLY A 622 -25.20 13.67 -6.85
N ALA A 623 -25.87 13.70 -5.68
CA ALA A 623 -25.40 14.48 -4.54
C ALA A 623 -24.05 13.98 -3.98
N CYS A 624 -23.67 12.74 -4.31
CA CYS A 624 -22.38 12.16 -3.98
C CYS A 624 -21.31 12.31 -5.08
N GLY A 625 -21.59 13.05 -6.16
CA GLY A 625 -20.75 13.18 -7.35
C GLY A 625 -19.44 13.97 -7.18
N GLY A 626 -18.93 14.11 -5.96
CA GLY A 626 -17.60 14.60 -5.61
C GLY A 626 -17.04 13.81 -4.42
N GLY A 627 -15.72 13.72 -4.30
CA GLY A 627 -15.07 13.15 -3.12
C GLY A 627 -15.63 13.84 -1.88
N GLY A 628 -16.11 13.09 -0.89
CA GLY A 628 -17.09 13.53 0.11
C GLY A 628 -16.63 14.57 1.14
N THR A 629 -15.77 15.52 0.78
CA THR A 629 -15.32 16.63 1.62
C THR A 629 -16.14 17.89 1.42
N PRO A 630 -16.34 18.71 2.48
CA PRO A 630 -16.47 20.15 2.28
C PRO A 630 -15.26 20.60 1.46
N ALA A 631 -15.48 21.20 0.30
CA ALA A 631 -14.38 21.62 -0.57
C ALA A 631 -13.35 22.42 0.23
N ASN A 632 -12.09 21.97 0.26
CA ASN A 632 -10.98 22.70 0.89
C ASN A 632 -11.10 24.19 0.51
N THR A 633 -11.14 25.10 1.47
CA THR A 633 -11.30 26.51 1.17
C THR A 633 -9.91 27.11 1.00
N ALA A 634 -9.62 27.71 -0.16
CA ALA A 634 -8.30 28.29 -0.39
C ALA A 634 -7.95 29.31 0.72
N PRO A 635 -6.70 29.33 1.20
CA PRO A 635 -6.31 30.18 2.32
C PRO A 635 -6.39 31.65 1.91
N VAL A 636 -6.63 32.53 2.88
CA VAL A 636 -6.63 33.97 2.65
C VAL A 636 -5.24 34.51 2.94
N ALA A 637 -4.51 34.83 1.88
CA ALA A 637 -3.18 35.43 1.98
C ALA A 637 -3.27 36.87 2.50
N ALA A 638 -2.48 37.21 3.52
CA ALA A 638 -2.41 38.56 4.07
C ALA A 638 -1.02 38.84 4.65
N PHE A 639 -0.55 40.08 4.53
CA PHE A 639 0.69 40.52 5.19
C PHE A 639 0.67 42.00 5.56
N THR A 640 1.54 42.39 6.48
CA THR A 640 1.86 43.79 6.81
C THR A 640 3.34 44.08 6.59
N THR A 641 3.69 45.36 6.49
CA THR A 641 5.06 45.81 6.23
C THR A 641 5.48 46.90 7.20
N ALA A 642 6.76 46.87 7.57
CA ALA A 642 7.43 47.97 8.27
C ALA A 642 8.62 48.44 7.44
N VAL A 643 8.54 49.68 6.94
CA VAL A 643 9.57 50.27 6.05
C VAL A 643 10.51 51.14 6.87
N ASN A 644 11.82 50.89 6.74
CA ASN A 644 12.88 51.72 7.31
C ASN A 644 13.94 51.99 6.24
N GLY A 645 13.84 53.15 5.57
CA GLY A 645 14.70 53.51 4.45
C GLY A 645 14.55 52.54 3.28
N ALA A 646 15.63 51.81 2.99
CA ALA A 646 15.70 50.80 1.93
C ALA A 646 15.27 49.40 2.38
N THR A 647 15.13 49.18 3.70
CA THR A 647 14.85 47.86 4.28
C THR A 647 13.38 47.76 4.67
N VAL A 648 12.75 46.64 4.30
CA VAL A 648 11.36 46.32 4.61
C VAL A 648 11.31 45.00 5.35
N ALA A 649 10.73 45.03 6.54
CA ALA A 649 10.35 43.81 7.26
C ALA A 649 8.91 43.44 6.90
N PHE A 650 8.67 42.17 6.59
CA PHE A 650 7.36 41.63 6.24
C PHE A 650 6.86 40.73 7.38
N THR A 651 5.59 40.86 7.73
CA THR A 651 4.92 39.98 8.68
C THR A 651 3.75 39.30 8.01
N ASP A 652 3.79 37.97 7.94
CA ASP A 652 2.68 37.16 7.46
C ASP A 652 1.51 37.22 8.45
N GLY A 653 0.33 37.48 7.93
CA GLY A 653 -0.94 37.48 8.65
C GLY A 653 -2.00 36.62 7.95
N SER A 654 -1.56 35.69 7.09
CA SER A 654 -2.44 34.79 6.34
C SER A 654 -3.19 33.85 7.26
N THR A 655 -4.42 33.53 6.89
CA THR A 655 -5.30 32.64 7.66
C THR A 655 -5.89 31.57 6.75
N ASP A 656 -6.20 30.44 7.36
CA ASP A 656 -6.93 29.36 6.72
C ASP A 656 -8.12 28.99 7.61
N ALA A 657 -9.31 28.87 7.01
CA ALA A 657 -10.57 28.75 7.75
C ALA A 657 -10.86 27.30 8.17
N ASP A 658 -10.35 26.35 7.41
CA ASP A 658 -10.53 24.91 7.56
C ASP A 658 -9.19 24.15 7.69
N GLY A 659 -8.05 24.87 7.75
CA GLY A 659 -6.73 24.25 7.84
C GLY A 659 -5.63 25.16 8.41
N THR A 660 -4.40 24.92 7.93
CA THR A 660 -3.16 25.61 8.32
C THR A 660 -2.31 25.93 7.10
N ILE A 661 -1.49 26.98 7.19
CA ILE A 661 -0.58 27.38 6.10
C ILE A 661 0.67 26.47 6.07
N ALA A 662 0.74 25.58 5.08
CA ALA A 662 1.82 24.63 4.88
C ALA A 662 3.09 25.27 4.28
N SER A 663 2.95 26.21 3.33
CA SER A 663 4.11 26.86 2.72
C SER A 663 3.86 28.30 2.27
N ARG A 664 4.96 29.04 2.04
CA ARG A 664 4.97 30.46 1.67
C ARG A 664 5.97 30.69 0.53
N ALA A 665 5.58 31.54 -0.41
CA ALA A 665 6.44 32.02 -1.47
C ALA A 665 6.30 33.54 -1.58
N TRP A 666 7.39 34.24 -1.25
CA TRP A 666 7.52 35.68 -1.39
C TRP A 666 8.22 36.04 -2.70
N ASP A 667 7.71 37.06 -3.36
CA ASP A 667 8.32 37.73 -4.51
C ASP A 667 8.35 39.24 -4.19
N PHE A 668 9.54 39.80 -4.03
CA PHE A 668 9.72 41.17 -3.54
C PHE A 668 9.62 42.22 -4.65
N GLY A 669 9.40 41.82 -5.91
CA GLY A 669 9.25 42.72 -7.06
C GLY A 669 10.56 43.32 -7.59
N ASP A 670 11.71 42.97 -7.01
CA ASP A 670 13.06 43.34 -7.46
C ASP A 670 13.88 42.13 -7.96
N GLY A 671 13.20 40.98 -8.15
CA GLY A 671 13.82 39.69 -8.47
C GLY A 671 14.24 38.86 -7.26
N GLY A 672 14.16 39.39 -6.04
CA GLY A 672 14.40 38.64 -4.81
C GLY A 672 13.18 37.81 -4.38
N THR A 673 13.42 36.65 -3.77
CA THR A 673 12.39 35.75 -3.24
C THR A 673 12.70 35.25 -1.82
N SER A 674 11.70 34.68 -1.13
CA SER A 674 11.89 34.02 0.17
C SER A 674 10.77 33.00 0.45
N THR A 675 11.04 32.03 1.31
CA THR A 675 10.04 31.08 1.85
C THR A 675 9.84 31.23 3.36
N ALA A 676 10.54 32.15 4.02
CA ALA A 676 10.42 32.38 5.45
C ALA A 676 9.03 32.97 5.81
N ALA A 677 8.56 32.73 7.04
CA ALA A 677 7.29 33.29 7.51
C ALA A 677 7.31 34.83 7.57
N ASN A 678 8.36 35.40 8.15
CA ASN A 678 8.50 36.84 8.34
C ASN A 678 9.87 37.31 7.81
N PRO A 679 10.06 37.42 6.48
CA PRO A 679 11.34 37.80 5.90
C PRO A 679 11.63 39.31 6.04
N SER A 680 12.89 39.67 5.83
CA SER A 680 13.33 41.07 5.66
C SER A 680 14.06 41.22 4.33
N ARG A 681 13.75 42.30 3.58
CA ARG A 681 14.36 42.61 2.28
C ARG A 681 14.93 44.01 2.27
N THR A 682 16.15 44.17 1.77
CA THR A 682 16.77 45.50 1.51
C THR A 682 16.86 45.73 0.01
N TYR A 683 16.29 46.83 -0.46
CA TYR A 683 16.25 47.21 -1.87
C TYR A 683 17.45 48.08 -2.26
N ALA A 684 17.98 47.86 -3.46
CA ALA A 684 19.18 48.57 -3.93
C ALA A 684 18.91 50.02 -4.37
N ALA A 685 17.68 50.34 -4.75
CA ALA A 685 17.29 51.66 -5.25
C ALA A 685 15.99 52.13 -4.60
N SER A 686 15.82 53.45 -4.51
CA SER A 686 14.53 54.04 -4.17
C SER A 686 13.52 53.71 -5.26
N GLY A 687 12.30 53.37 -4.87
CA GLY A 687 11.26 52.99 -5.81
C GLY A 687 10.03 52.41 -5.13
N THR A 688 8.99 52.17 -5.94
CA THR A 688 7.80 51.42 -5.53
C THR A 688 7.92 50.00 -6.09
N TYR A 689 7.92 49.01 -5.20
CA TYR A 689 8.03 47.59 -5.53
C TYR A 689 6.70 46.89 -5.29
N THR A 690 6.29 46.05 -6.24
CA THR A 690 5.09 45.22 -6.13
C THR A 690 5.47 43.90 -5.47
N VAL A 691 5.12 43.75 -4.19
CA VAL A 691 5.44 42.55 -3.39
C VAL A 691 4.25 41.61 -3.41
N ARG A 692 4.51 40.33 -3.68
CA ARG A 692 3.52 39.26 -3.70
C ARG A 692 3.86 38.18 -2.67
N LEU A 693 2.85 37.76 -1.92
CA LEU A 693 2.88 36.58 -1.07
C LEU A 693 1.88 35.57 -1.63
N THR A 694 2.36 34.37 -1.94
CA THR A 694 1.53 33.19 -2.19
C THR A 694 1.68 32.23 -1.03
N VAL A 695 0.58 31.80 -0.45
CA VAL A 695 0.54 30.79 0.62
C VAL A 695 -0.21 29.57 0.13
N THR A 696 0.27 28.39 0.51
CA THR A 696 -0.39 27.11 0.23
C THR A 696 -0.83 26.49 1.54
N ASP A 697 -2.09 26.07 1.62
CA ASP A 697 -2.64 25.37 2.78
C ASP A 697 -2.20 23.89 2.83
N ASN A 698 -2.57 23.20 3.90
CA ASN A 698 -2.35 21.76 4.06
C ASN A 698 -3.27 20.89 3.18
N GLY A 699 -4.23 21.49 2.46
CA GLY A 699 -5.06 20.85 1.43
C GLY A 699 -4.62 21.16 0.00
N GLY A 700 -3.43 21.73 -0.19
CA GLY A 700 -2.83 22.06 -1.49
C GLY A 700 -3.39 23.27 -2.23
N LYS A 701 -4.40 23.99 -1.72
CA LYS A 701 -4.92 25.20 -2.38
C LYS A 701 -4.08 26.41 -2.02
N THR A 702 -4.09 27.39 -2.93
CA THR A 702 -3.24 28.58 -2.81
C THR A 702 -4.04 29.86 -2.70
N GLY A 703 -3.66 30.71 -1.76
CA GLY A 703 -4.06 32.11 -1.67
C GLY A 703 -2.93 33.02 -2.13
N THR A 704 -3.25 34.14 -2.78
CA THR A 704 -2.24 35.13 -3.17
C THR A 704 -2.71 36.55 -2.86
N VAL A 705 -1.80 37.35 -2.31
CA VAL A 705 -2.01 38.78 -2.08
C VAL A 705 -0.82 39.58 -2.60
N THR A 706 -1.12 40.75 -3.17
CA THR A 706 -0.12 41.67 -3.71
C THR A 706 -0.30 43.04 -3.07
N LYS A 707 0.79 43.66 -2.60
CA LYS A 707 0.79 45.05 -2.12
C LYS A 707 2.01 45.80 -2.68
N THR A 708 1.87 47.10 -2.86
CA THR A 708 3.00 47.96 -3.22
C THR A 708 3.71 48.46 -1.97
N VAL A 709 5.04 48.51 -2.01
CA VAL A 709 5.89 49.07 -0.97
C VAL A 709 6.80 50.12 -1.59
N THR A 710 6.74 51.35 -1.08
CA THR A 710 7.67 52.41 -1.49
C THR A 710 8.81 52.48 -0.50
N VAL A 711 10.03 52.35 -1.00
CA VAL A 711 11.26 52.43 -0.21
C VAL A 711 12.10 53.60 -0.68
N THR A 712 12.82 54.20 0.24
CA THR A 712 13.77 55.30 -0.05
C THR A 712 15.16 54.82 0.31
N ALA A 713 15.94 54.45 -0.70
CA ALA A 713 17.34 54.13 -0.52
C ALA A 713 18.16 55.42 -0.32
N PRO A 714 19.24 55.39 0.48
CA PRO A 714 20.21 56.47 0.52
C PRO A 714 20.76 56.73 -0.89
N LEU A 715 20.96 58.00 -1.24
CA LEU A 715 21.59 58.33 -2.51
C LEU A 715 23.04 57.78 -2.52
N PRO A 716 23.50 57.16 -3.61
CA PRO A 716 24.88 56.71 -3.73
C PRO A 716 25.87 57.88 -3.73
N GLN A 717 27.14 57.62 -3.39
CA GLN A 717 28.20 58.62 -3.57
C GLN A 717 28.35 58.94 -5.06
N CYS A 718 28.53 60.22 -5.39
CA CYS A 718 28.77 60.63 -6.77
C CYS A 718 30.07 59.99 -7.32
N SER A 719 30.01 59.41 -8.51
CA SER A 719 31.10 58.61 -9.09
C SER A 719 32.18 59.42 -9.84
N GLY A 720 31.96 60.72 -10.07
CA GLY A 720 32.91 61.58 -10.78
C GLY A 720 34.24 61.73 -10.01
N SER A 721 35.36 61.78 -10.73
CA SER A 721 36.69 61.99 -10.12
C SER A 721 36.88 63.41 -9.58
N ASP A 722 36.21 64.42 -10.17
CA ASP A 722 36.13 65.75 -9.57
C ASP A 722 35.14 65.73 -8.40
N VAL A 723 35.65 65.95 -7.19
CA VAL A 723 34.86 65.98 -5.95
C VAL A 723 33.80 67.08 -5.92
N ARG A 724 33.94 68.11 -6.76
CA ARG A 724 32.97 69.19 -6.91
C ARG A 724 31.84 68.83 -7.89
N MET A 725 32.02 67.80 -8.71
CA MET A 725 30.99 67.38 -9.64
C MET A 725 29.92 66.58 -8.89
N LEU A 726 28.70 67.11 -8.93
CA LEU A 726 27.49 66.39 -8.60
C LEU A 726 26.95 65.70 -9.87
N GLY A 727 26.40 64.51 -9.68
CA GLY A 727 25.79 63.70 -10.73
C GLY A 727 24.28 63.52 -10.51
N LYS A 728 23.65 62.72 -11.36
CA LYS A 728 22.23 62.39 -11.22
C LYS A 728 22.01 61.53 -9.97
N ASN A 729 21.11 61.95 -9.08
CA ASN A 729 20.65 61.20 -7.90
C ASN A 729 21.82 60.67 -7.04
N CYS A 730 22.75 61.54 -6.66
CA CYS A 730 23.90 61.16 -5.84
C CYS A 730 24.20 62.21 -4.77
N VAL A 731 25.06 61.84 -3.82
CA VAL A 731 25.49 62.68 -2.70
C VAL A 731 27.01 62.79 -2.65
N ARG A 732 27.51 63.93 -2.19
CA ARG A 732 28.89 64.14 -1.72
C ARG A 732 28.83 64.36 -0.22
N ALA A 733 29.41 63.44 0.53
CA ALA A 733 29.47 63.52 1.99
C ALA A 733 30.73 64.25 2.48
N ASN A 734 30.76 64.60 3.77
CA ASN A 734 31.92 65.17 4.46
C ASN A 734 32.41 66.50 3.89
N VAL A 735 31.50 67.35 3.40
CA VAL A 735 31.80 68.71 2.98
C VAL A 735 32.05 69.59 4.20
N ALA A 736 33.04 70.47 4.10
CA ALA A 736 33.41 71.40 5.15
C ALA A 736 33.86 72.75 4.57
N ALA A 737 33.61 73.83 5.32
CA ALA A 737 34.18 75.15 5.07
C ALA A 737 34.34 75.93 6.39
N ASN A 738 35.30 76.86 6.43
CA ASN A 738 35.46 77.80 7.54
C ASN A 738 34.35 78.86 7.56
N THR A 739 34.23 79.62 8.65
CA THR A 739 33.39 80.82 8.70
C THR A 739 33.79 81.79 7.58
N GLY A 740 32.84 82.19 6.75
CA GLY A 740 33.06 82.99 5.54
C GLY A 740 33.59 82.22 4.33
N GLY A 741 33.82 80.90 4.45
CA GLY A 741 34.34 80.03 3.40
C GLY A 741 33.27 79.49 2.44
N HIS A 742 33.72 79.01 1.28
CA HIS A 742 32.87 78.45 0.23
C HIS A 742 33.29 77.03 -0.15
N SER A 743 32.33 76.13 -0.29
CA SER A 743 32.50 74.83 -0.98
C SER A 743 31.70 74.84 -2.27
N TYR A 744 32.39 74.67 -3.39
CA TYR A 744 31.82 74.82 -4.73
C TYR A 744 31.47 73.46 -5.35
N PHE A 745 30.28 73.35 -5.94
CA PHE A 745 29.81 72.18 -6.67
C PHE A 745 29.16 72.55 -7.99
N TYR A 746 29.30 71.70 -9.00
CA TYR A 746 28.65 71.91 -10.28
C TYR A 746 27.98 70.62 -10.78
N ILE A 747 26.94 70.79 -11.58
CA ILE A 747 26.18 69.68 -12.16
C ILE A 747 25.85 69.98 -13.61
N ASN A 748 25.96 68.99 -14.49
CA ASN A 748 25.52 69.10 -15.87
C ASN A 748 24.09 68.56 -16.01
N ILE A 749 23.16 69.41 -16.40
CA ILE A 749 21.74 69.06 -16.48
C ILE A 749 21.37 68.72 -17.94
N PRO A 750 20.81 67.53 -18.21
CA PRO A 750 20.31 67.16 -19.53
C PRO A 750 19.13 68.05 -19.97
N ALA A 751 18.97 68.21 -21.29
CA ALA A 751 17.80 68.88 -21.86
C ALA A 751 16.50 68.13 -21.48
N GLY A 752 15.44 68.88 -21.19
CA GLY A 752 14.14 68.32 -20.81
C GLY A 752 14.01 67.90 -19.34
N THR A 753 15.01 68.14 -18.50
CA THR A 753 14.92 67.91 -17.05
C THR A 753 13.81 68.76 -16.44
N ALA A 754 12.80 68.11 -15.84
CA ALA A 754 11.63 68.80 -15.28
C ALA A 754 11.95 69.54 -13.97
N GLN A 755 12.88 69.01 -13.18
CA GLN A 755 13.26 69.59 -11.90
C GLN A 755 14.68 69.19 -11.53
N LEU A 756 15.43 70.11 -10.92
CA LEU A 756 16.65 69.83 -10.18
C LEU A 756 16.41 70.22 -8.72
N LYS A 757 16.61 69.28 -7.81
CA LYS A 757 16.58 69.51 -6.36
C LYS A 757 17.97 69.31 -5.78
N ILE A 758 18.38 70.24 -4.92
CA ILE A 758 19.69 70.25 -4.28
C ILE A 758 19.44 70.33 -2.79
N THR A 759 19.92 69.34 -2.04
CA THR A 759 19.64 69.22 -0.61
C THR A 759 20.96 69.16 0.14
N THR A 760 21.05 69.87 1.26
CA THR A 760 22.12 69.70 2.23
C THR A 760 21.56 69.10 3.51
N SER A 761 22.36 68.29 4.20
CA SER A 761 21.95 67.67 5.47
C SER A 761 23.15 67.19 6.29
N GLY A 762 22.93 66.95 7.59
CA GLY A 762 23.93 66.40 8.50
C GLY A 762 25.04 67.38 8.88
N GLY A 763 26.07 66.87 9.54
CA GLY A 763 27.22 67.67 9.99
C GLY A 763 26.91 68.66 11.12
N THR A 764 27.89 69.50 11.46
CA THR A 764 27.79 70.59 12.44
C THR A 764 27.96 71.94 11.77
N GLY A 765 27.61 73.04 12.45
CA GLY A 765 27.77 74.40 11.91
C GLY A 765 26.53 74.90 11.17
N ASN A 766 26.72 75.85 10.26
CA ASN A 766 25.64 76.44 9.45
C ASN A 766 26.13 76.71 8.02
N ALA A 767 25.55 76.00 7.06
CA ALA A 767 25.94 76.00 5.65
C ALA A 767 24.79 76.48 4.77
N ASP A 768 24.84 77.75 4.36
CA ASP A 768 23.85 78.34 3.46
C ASP A 768 24.07 77.85 2.03
N LEU A 769 22.99 77.50 1.33
CA LEU A 769 23.01 76.94 -0.02
C LEU A 769 22.68 78.01 -1.07
N TYR A 770 23.59 78.22 -2.02
CA TYR A 770 23.44 79.17 -3.13
C TYR A 770 23.50 78.45 -4.48
N TYR A 771 22.74 78.95 -5.45
CA TYR A 771 22.64 78.39 -6.79
C TYR A 771 22.64 79.47 -7.87
N SER A 772 23.31 79.19 -8.99
CA SER A 772 23.31 80.02 -10.20
C SER A 772 23.39 79.13 -11.45
N PRO A 773 22.62 79.42 -12.52
CA PRO A 773 22.58 78.60 -13.71
C PRO A 773 23.75 78.85 -14.66
N SER A 774 24.59 79.88 -14.46
CA SER A 774 25.57 80.32 -15.47
C SER A 774 26.97 80.62 -14.95
N SER A 775 27.16 80.79 -13.64
CA SER A 775 28.46 81.08 -13.01
C SER A 775 28.46 80.62 -11.56
N TRP A 776 29.63 80.51 -10.93
CA TRP A 776 29.73 80.19 -9.51
C TRP A 776 28.88 81.13 -8.65
N ALA A 777 27.97 80.54 -7.87
CA ALA A 777 27.13 81.30 -6.97
C ALA A 777 27.95 81.82 -5.78
N THR A 778 27.68 83.05 -5.35
CA THR A 778 28.30 83.66 -4.16
C THR A 778 27.21 84.28 -3.29
N THR A 779 27.57 84.82 -2.13
CA THR A 779 26.64 85.55 -1.26
C THR A 779 26.11 86.85 -1.90
N SER A 780 26.80 87.37 -2.93
CA SER A 780 26.43 88.59 -3.66
C SER A 780 25.97 88.35 -5.11
N ASN A 781 26.12 87.14 -5.66
CA ASN A 781 25.71 86.80 -7.02
C ASN A 781 25.12 85.38 -7.07
N TYR A 782 23.79 85.27 -7.11
CA TYR A 782 23.05 84.00 -7.17
C TYR A 782 21.68 84.20 -7.81
N SER A 783 21.09 83.12 -8.30
CA SER A 783 19.70 83.10 -8.78
C SER A 783 18.73 82.55 -7.75
N LYS A 784 19.17 81.61 -6.91
CA LYS A 784 18.39 81.10 -5.77
C LYS A 784 19.31 80.89 -4.57
N ARG A 785 18.76 81.02 -3.37
CA ARG A 785 19.44 80.70 -2.11
C ARG A 785 18.48 80.10 -1.08
N SER A 786 19.01 79.28 -0.20
CA SER A 786 18.37 78.79 1.02
C SER A 786 19.35 79.02 2.17
N ALA A 787 18.88 79.64 3.25
CA ALA A 787 19.71 80.13 4.35
C ALA A 787 18.94 80.00 5.68
N THR A 788 18.47 78.80 5.97
CA THR A 788 17.89 78.46 7.27
C THR A 788 19.00 78.26 8.31
N ALA A 789 18.66 78.28 9.60
CA ALA A 789 19.67 78.02 10.62
C ALA A 789 20.04 76.52 10.62
N GLY A 790 21.29 76.21 10.28
CA GLY A 790 21.85 74.85 10.34
C GLY A 790 22.31 74.36 8.98
N ASN A 791 22.27 73.05 8.75
CA ASN A 791 22.78 72.45 7.51
C ASN A 791 21.68 71.76 6.68
N ALA A 792 20.41 71.99 7.00
CA ALA A 792 19.27 71.33 6.37
C ALA A 792 18.64 72.25 5.31
N GLU A 793 19.43 72.63 4.30
CA GLU A 793 18.95 73.50 3.21
C GLU A 793 18.39 72.70 2.04
N THR A 794 17.39 73.23 1.33
CA THR A 794 16.90 72.64 0.07
C THR A 794 16.59 73.72 -0.96
N LEU A 795 17.10 73.54 -2.18
CA LEU A 795 16.74 74.33 -3.35
C LEU A 795 16.11 73.47 -4.43
N THR A 796 14.95 73.92 -4.92
CA THR A 796 14.25 73.30 -6.06
C THR A 796 14.21 74.25 -7.24
N ILE A 797 14.71 73.77 -8.37
CA ILE A 797 14.77 74.47 -9.65
C ILE A 797 13.85 73.74 -10.60
N THR A 798 12.74 74.36 -10.96
CA THR A 798 11.78 73.83 -11.95
C THR A 798 12.26 74.16 -13.36
N SER A 799 12.21 73.17 -14.25
CA SER A 799 12.62 73.27 -15.66
C SER A 799 14.00 73.92 -15.86
N PRO A 800 15.07 73.43 -15.20
CA PRO A 800 16.42 73.95 -15.39
C PRO A 800 16.86 73.90 -16.86
N ARG A 801 17.60 74.92 -17.31
CA ARG A 801 18.21 74.93 -18.65
C ARG A 801 19.18 73.75 -18.80
N ALA A 802 19.34 73.23 -20.01
CA ALA A 802 20.39 72.26 -20.29
C ALA A 802 21.79 72.88 -20.10
N GLY A 803 22.75 72.08 -19.63
CA GLY A 803 24.16 72.50 -19.43
C GLY A 803 24.57 72.60 -17.96
N TYR A 804 25.70 73.27 -17.70
CA TYR A 804 26.26 73.38 -16.35
C TYR A 804 25.53 74.37 -15.46
N HIS A 805 25.31 73.94 -14.22
CA HIS A 805 24.78 74.72 -13.11
C HIS A 805 25.75 74.69 -11.95
N TYR A 806 25.76 75.75 -11.15
CA TYR A 806 26.76 75.98 -10.12
C TYR A 806 26.08 76.21 -8.77
N ILE A 807 26.62 75.53 -7.77
CA ILE A 807 26.13 75.43 -6.40
C ILE A 807 27.27 75.83 -5.48
N THR A 808 26.94 76.54 -4.41
CA THR A 808 27.90 76.91 -3.37
C THR A 808 27.29 76.70 -2.01
N LEU A 809 27.99 75.98 -1.13
CA LEU A 809 27.72 75.98 0.30
C LEU A 809 28.60 77.05 0.94
N TYR A 810 27.99 78.00 1.64
CA TYR A 810 28.67 79.09 2.33
C TYR A 810 28.59 78.92 3.84
N GLY A 811 29.73 78.94 4.52
CA GLY A 811 29.78 78.81 5.97
C GLY A 811 29.44 80.13 6.67
N THR A 812 28.18 80.35 7.05
CA THR A 812 27.83 81.47 7.95
C THR A 812 28.48 81.28 9.32
N THR A 813 28.66 80.01 9.72
CA THR A 813 29.65 79.54 10.69
C THR A 813 30.43 78.39 10.07
N ALA A 814 31.62 78.08 10.60
CA ALA A 814 32.38 76.92 10.13
C ALA A 814 31.54 75.64 10.24
N PHE A 815 31.49 74.86 9.16
CA PHE A 815 30.74 73.60 9.11
C PHE A 815 31.65 72.43 8.70
N THR A 816 31.30 71.23 9.16
CA THR A 816 31.99 69.99 8.80
C THR A 816 31.02 68.82 8.80
N GLY A 817 31.29 67.79 8.01
CA GLY A 817 30.44 66.60 7.91
C GLY A 817 29.14 66.80 7.15
N VAL A 818 28.97 67.94 6.45
CA VAL A 818 27.74 68.24 5.69
C VAL A 818 27.71 67.39 4.43
N SER A 819 26.55 66.83 4.12
CA SER A 819 26.30 66.13 2.85
C SER A 819 25.53 67.03 1.91
N VAL A 820 25.93 67.09 0.64
CA VAL A 820 25.19 67.79 -0.43
C VAL A 820 24.78 66.78 -1.49
N SER A 821 23.49 66.75 -1.83
CA SER A 821 22.94 65.86 -2.84
C SER A 821 22.22 66.60 -3.95
N SER A 822 22.14 65.93 -5.10
CA SER A 822 21.38 66.38 -6.27
C SER A 822 20.42 65.29 -6.73
N GLU A 823 19.16 65.67 -6.98
CA GLU A 823 18.11 64.82 -7.51
C GLU A 823 17.51 65.49 -8.77
N HIS A 824 17.55 64.82 -9.94
CA HIS A 824 17.02 65.36 -11.21
C HIS A 824 16.78 64.28 -12.28
#